data_AF-A0A6N2DBN0-F1
#
_entry.id   AF-A0A6N2DBN0-F1
#
_cell.length_a   1.000
_cell.length_b   1.000
_cell.length_c   1.000
_cell.angle_alpha   90.00
_cell.angle_beta   90.00
_cell.angle_gamma   90.00
#
_symmetry.space_group_name_H-M   'P 1'
#
loop_
_entity.id
_entity.type
_entity.pdbx_description
1 polymer ?
#
loop_
_entity_poly.entity_id
_entity_poly.type
_entity_poly.pdbx_seq_one_letter_code
_entity_poly.pdbx_strand_id
1 'polypeptide(L)'
;MSSSPRAEPLEGTPVTPTTVWRLPGLTPDRRDTGPAWLHQLIHADESRLASSFADLALALRADPGLRESVASLAGAPVAEVAASPFALRACAWAVSEGFFSVAHETRMPIRWPEPLRGGSAVDDPLHDTWDEGRLHIGKYQSFLQDEPLVTRNPDLHAKWTPHELLHRVMRFLWRPGVSLRSLHHGARLNELLPVVLWYGLDEVLRLDGRPFRRSTAPLEPEATDDRVHWWTLAPAGLVDRARPELHAFRAGLDHYRHEMQAISRGIASSAVVSVPHPFLDAASDATAYVVGHGRRLRSPTVARLLTTLYRPGRDRDEDPRAAFERVRTGLATLLFDEIVLDVALARSRASARILQDWLHRSAHAVTSERHPVLELLPDAATDIDRALDHADPVDLDAWRRRLEVALSSSAGTVLASGLPTTTPTPLAIARLGEGLASCLPATRLWLSRQELLDSALREFLQSPEFARRRSLPIRFRDWLVRSALDPVAEALAAFEQSLLTLPSGDDAAEFLALSPEEIDDPERVEVRASDAFVLHVSPIDVAALHQALLEDSRREHPLPAVTRRESPMVLGRRGGEIAAVALTPPIAAAFEALQREPDLLPHWMHRLEQAVTDSATDPGASDHPADDEAWMDELVEAGAVVLCPIWDGADLRPA
;
A
#
# COMPACT_ATOMS: atom_id res chain seq x y z
N MET A 1 20.73 -24.34 -26.89
CA MET A 1 19.39 -24.32 -27.51
C MET A 1 18.45 -25.06 -26.57
N SER A 2 17.94 -24.36 -25.56
CA SER A 2 17.00 -24.89 -24.57
C SER A 2 15.66 -24.23 -24.85
N SER A 3 14.64 -25.03 -25.14
CA SER A 3 13.29 -24.56 -25.46
C SER A 3 12.62 -24.04 -24.19
N SER A 4 12.49 -22.72 -24.07
CA SER A 4 11.64 -22.09 -23.04
C SER A 4 10.19 -22.57 -23.19
N PRO A 5 9.48 -22.84 -22.09
CA PRO A 5 8.07 -23.23 -22.15
C PRO A 5 7.25 -22.02 -22.62
N ARG A 6 6.54 -22.19 -23.74
CA ARG A 6 5.44 -21.29 -24.10
C ARG A 6 4.38 -21.42 -23.01
N ALA A 7 3.91 -20.29 -22.48
CA ALA A 7 2.68 -20.26 -21.69
C ALA A 7 1.54 -20.73 -22.60
N GLU A 8 1.12 -21.98 -22.45
CA GLU A 8 -0.12 -22.44 -23.05
C GLU A 8 -1.28 -21.69 -22.41
N PRO A 9 -2.27 -21.23 -23.19
CA PRO A 9 -3.50 -20.70 -22.61
C PRO A 9 -4.12 -21.83 -21.79
N LEU A 10 -4.44 -21.55 -20.53
CA LEU A 10 -5.20 -22.45 -19.68
C LEU A 10 -6.54 -22.72 -20.38
N GLU A 11 -6.62 -23.81 -21.14
CA GLU A 11 -7.87 -24.40 -21.62
C GLU A 11 -8.60 -24.99 -20.40
N GLY A 12 -9.23 -24.09 -19.63
CA GLY A 12 -10.11 -24.42 -18.54
C GLY A 12 -11.54 -24.56 -19.03
N THR A 13 -12.15 -25.69 -18.71
CA THR A 13 -13.60 -26.00 -18.69
C THR A 13 -14.46 -24.75 -18.48
N PRO A 14 -15.57 -24.56 -19.22
CA PRO A 14 -16.43 -23.38 -19.06
C PRO A 14 -17.01 -23.36 -17.64
N VAL A 15 -16.39 -22.56 -16.77
CA VAL A 15 -16.93 -22.26 -15.46
C VAL A 15 -18.14 -21.37 -15.70
N THR A 16 -19.34 -21.95 -15.60
CA THR A 16 -20.53 -21.13 -15.35
C THR A 16 -20.63 -20.94 -13.84
N PRO A 17 -20.54 -19.70 -13.33
CA PRO A 17 -21.29 -19.40 -12.14
C PRO A 17 -21.89 -17.99 -12.21
N THR A 18 -23.20 -17.92 -12.43
CA THR A 18 -23.98 -16.74 -12.03
C THR A 18 -24.22 -16.86 -10.52
N THR A 19 -23.22 -16.51 -9.71
CA THR A 19 -23.39 -16.57 -8.26
C THR A 19 -24.04 -15.26 -7.78
N VAL A 20 -25.14 -15.39 -7.04
CA VAL A 20 -25.98 -14.28 -6.59
C VAL A 20 -25.72 -13.96 -5.13
N TRP A 21 -25.29 -12.73 -4.81
CA TRP A 21 -25.06 -12.32 -3.41
C TRP A 21 -25.86 -11.06 -3.07
N ARG A 22 -26.67 -11.11 -2.01
CA ARG A 22 -27.46 -9.97 -1.50
C ARG A 22 -27.47 -10.03 0.02
N LEU A 23 -27.56 -8.88 0.71
CA LEU A 23 -27.80 -8.86 2.16
C LEU A 23 -29.19 -9.45 2.45
N PRO A 24 -29.30 -10.65 3.06
CA PRO A 24 -30.57 -11.33 3.22
C PRO A 24 -31.38 -10.72 4.37
N GLY A 25 -32.70 -10.71 4.20
CA GLY A 25 -33.64 -10.34 5.26
C GLY A 25 -33.76 -8.84 5.57
N LEU A 26 -33.10 -7.94 4.83
CA LEU A 26 -33.19 -6.48 5.01
C LEU A 26 -33.54 -5.72 3.73
N THR A 27 -34.01 -6.42 2.69
CA THR A 27 -34.30 -5.81 1.39
C THR A 27 -35.40 -4.76 1.53
N PRO A 28 -35.13 -3.48 1.23
CA PRO A 28 -36.19 -2.47 1.13
C PRO A 28 -37.18 -2.88 0.04
N ASP A 29 -38.42 -2.38 0.08
CA ASP A 29 -39.26 -2.40 -1.13
C ASP A 29 -38.44 -1.70 -2.22
N ARG A 30 -38.13 -2.40 -3.32
CA ARG A 30 -37.31 -1.87 -4.43
C ARG A 30 -37.88 -0.58 -5.04
N ARG A 31 -39.15 -0.28 -4.75
CA ARG A 31 -39.82 0.98 -5.12
C ARG A 31 -39.53 2.15 -4.19
N ASP A 32 -39.05 1.90 -2.97
CA ASP A 32 -38.67 2.94 -2.01
C ASP A 32 -37.18 3.25 -2.13
N THR A 33 -36.85 4.12 -3.06
CA THR A 33 -35.51 4.71 -3.21
C THR A 33 -35.30 5.93 -2.32
N GLY A 34 -36.25 6.25 -1.45
CA GLY A 34 -36.24 7.44 -0.61
C GLY A 34 -35.33 7.31 0.62
N PRO A 35 -35.24 8.36 1.46
CA PRO A 35 -34.45 8.33 2.70
C PRO A 35 -34.96 7.33 3.76
N ALA A 36 -36.15 6.75 3.56
CA ALA A 36 -36.80 5.87 4.53
C ALA A 36 -36.05 4.55 4.72
N TRP A 37 -35.56 3.89 3.67
CA TRP A 37 -34.82 2.64 3.81
C TRP A 37 -33.48 2.84 4.53
N LEU A 38 -32.80 3.97 4.28
CA LEU A 38 -31.55 4.30 4.94
C LEU A 38 -31.76 4.51 6.44
N HIS A 39 -32.83 5.23 6.80
CA HIS A 39 -33.24 5.40 8.18
C HIS A 39 -33.59 4.05 8.84
N GLN A 40 -34.33 3.19 8.16
CA GLN A 40 -34.64 1.84 8.65
C GLN A 40 -33.38 1.02 8.91
N LEU A 41 -32.37 1.11 8.03
CA LEU A 41 -31.12 0.39 8.16
C LEU A 41 -30.26 0.91 9.33
N ILE A 42 -30.18 2.24 9.49
CA ILE A 42 -29.48 2.87 10.62
C ILE A 42 -30.10 2.46 11.96
N HIS A 43 -31.43 2.38 12.02
CA HIS A 43 -32.18 2.05 13.24
C HIS A 43 -32.62 0.59 13.33
N ALA A 44 -32.11 -0.29 12.48
CA ALA A 44 -32.44 -1.70 12.52
C ALA A 44 -31.88 -2.35 13.80
N ASP A 45 -32.59 -3.40 14.26
CA ASP A 45 -32.16 -4.21 15.39
C ASP A 45 -30.76 -4.78 15.18
N GLU A 46 -29.91 -4.70 16.20
CA GLU A 46 -28.50 -5.09 16.11
C GLU A 46 -28.33 -6.59 15.87
N SER A 47 -29.16 -7.42 16.49
CA SER A 47 -29.08 -8.87 16.31
C SER A 47 -29.45 -9.26 14.89
N ARG A 48 -30.46 -8.61 14.33
CA ARG A 48 -30.86 -8.80 12.92
C ARG A 48 -29.75 -8.33 11.96
N LEU A 49 -29.17 -7.14 12.16
CA LEU A 49 -28.08 -6.63 11.32
C LEU A 49 -26.85 -7.55 11.35
N ALA A 50 -26.40 -7.93 12.55
CA ALA A 50 -25.25 -8.83 12.71
C ALA A 50 -25.50 -10.19 12.05
N SER A 51 -26.72 -10.73 12.16
CA SER A 51 -27.10 -11.98 11.47
C SER A 51 -27.07 -11.82 9.95
N SER A 52 -27.62 -10.73 9.41
CA SER A 52 -27.57 -10.46 7.97
C SER A 52 -26.14 -10.33 7.43
N PHE A 53 -25.22 -9.71 8.19
CA PHE A 53 -23.81 -9.63 7.79
C PHE A 53 -23.10 -10.98 7.85
N ALA A 54 -23.39 -11.80 8.86
CA ALA A 54 -22.90 -13.17 8.92
C ALA A 54 -23.40 -13.99 7.73
N ASP A 55 -24.68 -13.88 7.37
CA ASP A 55 -25.25 -14.56 6.21
C ASP A 55 -24.62 -14.10 4.89
N LEU A 56 -24.36 -12.79 4.73
CA LEU A 56 -23.65 -12.26 3.57
C LEU A 56 -22.24 -12.86 3.46
N ALA A 57 -21.50 -12.87 4.57
CA ALA A 57 -20.18 -13.49 4.64
C ALA A 57 -20.23 -14.97 4.25
N LEU A 58 -21.17 -15.75 4.79
CA LEU A 58 -21.34 -17.16 4.45
C LEU A 58 -21.69 -17.38 2.97
N ALA A 59 -22.55 -16.54 2.39
CA ALA A 59 -22.90 -16.60 0.98
C ALA A 59 -21.69 -16.31 0.06
N LEU A 60 -20.84 -15.35 0.42
CA LEU A 60 -19.63 -15.03 -0.33
C LEU A 60 -18.56 -16.13 -0.19
N ARG A 61 -18.48 -16.82 0.96
CA ARG A 61 -17.57 -17.96 1.15
C ARG A 61 -17.96 -19.20 0.36
N ALA A 62 -19.25 -19.35 0.02
CA ALA A 62 -19.77 -20.57 -0.60
C ALA A 62 -19.19 -20.84 -2.00
N ASP A 63 -18.62 -19.81 -2.64
CA ASP A 63 -17.90 -19.91 -3.90
C ASP A 63 -16.42 -19.55 -3.67
N PRO A 64 -15.55 -20.53 -3.37
CA PRO A 64 -14.14 -20.26 -3.14
C PRO A 64 -13.52 -19.53 -4.33
N GLY A 65 -13.73 -20.03 -5.56
CA GLY A 65 -13.10 -19.53 -6.79
C GLY A 65 -13.44 -18.08 -7.14
N LEU A 66 -14.50 -17.52 -6.55
CA LEU A 66 -14.86 -16.11 -6.69
C LEU A 66 -13.71 -15.20 -6.26
N ARG A 67 -13.15 -15.39 -5.08
CA ARG A 67 -12.18 -14.44 -4.51
C ARG A 67 -10.87 -14.47 -5.27
N GLU A 68 -10.39 -15.64 -5.71
CA GLU A 68 -9.19 -15.74 -6.54
C GLU A 68 -9.44 -15.13 -7.92
N SER A 69 -10.65 -15.29 -8.48
CA SER A 69 -11.05 -14.65 -9.75
C SER A 69 -11.08 -13.13 -9.62
N VAL A 70 -11.72 -12.61 -8.56
CA VAL A 70 -11.77 -11.16 -8.28
C VAL A 70 -10.38 -10.61 -8.03
N ALA A 71 -9.55 -11.27 -7.21
CA ALA A 71 -8.17 -10.87 -6.93
C ALA A 71 -7.32 -10.80 -8.22
N SER A 72 -7.39 -11.85 -9.04
CA SER A 72 -6.68 -11.93 -10.31
C SER A 72 -7.11 -10.83 -11.27
N LEU A 73 -8.43 -10.61 -11.43
CA LEU A 73 -8.94 -9.55 -12.31
C LEU A 73 -8.65 -8.15 -11.76
N ALA A 74 -8.67 -7.96 -10.44
CA ALA A 74 -8.38 -6.69 -9.79
C ALA A 74 -6.88 -6.34 -9.79
N GLY A 75 -5.99 -7.29 -10.11
CA GLY A 75 -4.54 -7.10 -10.00
C GLY A 75 -4.05 -6.94 -8.56
N ALA A 76 -4.73 -7.56 -7.59
CA ALA A 76 -4.46 -7.40 -6.17
C ALA A 76 -4.39 -8.76 -5.43
N PRO A 77 -3.71 -8.84 -4.28
CA PRO A 77 -3.72 -10.05 -3.44
C PRO A 77 -5.13 -10.43 -2.94
N VAL A 78 -5.36 -11.72 -2.70
CA VAL A 78 -6.66 -12.23 -2.23
C VAL A 78 -7.05 -11.61 -0.89
N ALA A 79 -6.12 -11.57 0.08
CA ALA A 79 -6.36 -10.93 1.38
C ALA A 79 -6.79 -9.46 1.29
N GLU A 80 -6.39 -8.73 0.25
CA GLU A 80 -6.77 -7.34 0.04
C GLU A 80 -8.19 -7.22 -0.53
N VAL A 81 -8.51 -7.96 -1.59
CA VAL A 81 -9.88 -7.94 -2.14
C VAL A 81 -10.90 -8.49 -1.14
N ALA A 82 -10.47 -9.38 -0.24
CA ALA A 82 -11.31 -9.99 0.79
C ALA A 82 -11.11 -9.38 2.18
N ALA A 83 -10.57 -8.15 2.27
CA ALA A 83 -10.36 -7.46 3.54
C ALA A 83 -11.65 -7.35 4.40
N SER A 84 -12.82 -7.36 3.75
CA SER A 84 -14.15 -7.48 4.34
C SER A 84 -15.11 -8.12 3.30
N PRO A 85 -16.31 -8.57 3.70
CA PRO A 85 -17.37 -8.95 2.75
C PRO A 85 -17.76 -7.82 1.77
N PHE A 86 -17.71 -6.56 2.22
CA PHE A 86 -18.06 -5.40 1.39
C PHE A 86 -16.93 -5.00 0.44
N ALA A 87 -15.67 -5.16 0.85
CA ALA A 87 -14.50 -4.99 -0.01
C ALA A 87 -14.57 -5.98 -1.19
N LEU A 88 -14.90 -7.25 -0.92
CA LEU A 88 -15.02 -8.26 -1.96
C LEU A 88 -16.11 -7.90 -2.97
N ARG A 89 -17.25 -7.39 -2.49
CA ARG A 89 -18.33 -6.91 -3.35
C ARG A 89 -17.94 -5.68 -4.16
N ALA A 90 -17.29 -4.69 -3.54
CA ALA A 90 -16.83 -3.48 -4.24
C ALA A 90 -15.82 -3.83 -5.35
N CYS A 91 -14.86 -4.70 -5.05
CA CYS A 91 -13.91 -5.23 -6.02
C CYS A 91 -14.62 -6.01 -7.13
N ALA A 92 -15.52 -6.94 -6.79
CA ALA A 92 -16.29 -7.72 -7.77
C ALA A 92 -17.08 -6.82 -8.73
N TRP A 93 -17.70 -5.77 -8.20
CA TRP A 93 -18.42 -4.80 -9.03
C TRP A 93 -17.45 -4.05 -9.95
N ALA A 94 -16.33 -3.54 -9.43
CA ALA A 94 -15.35 -2.84 -10.24
C ALA A 94 -14.74 -3.70 -11.36
N VAL A 95 -14.34 -4.94 -11.07
CA VAL A 95 -13.75 -5.83 -12.07
C VAL A 95 -14.78 -6.29 -13.11
N SER A 96 -16.05 -6.41 -12.74
CA SER A 96 -17.14 -6.68 -13.70
C SER A 96 -17.26 -5.57 -14.76
N GLU A 97 -16.93 -4.33 -14.40
CA GLU A 97 -16.87 -3.17 -15.30
C GLU A 97 -15.50 -2.99 -15.99
N GLY A 98 -14.59 -3.95 -15.79
CA GLY A 98 -13.23 -3.98 -16.34
C GLY A 98 -12.22 -3.10 -15.61
N PHE A 99 -12.55 -2.55 -14.45
CA PHE A 99 -11.62 -1.74 -13.66
C PHE A 99 -10.71 -2.63 -12.81
N PHE A 100 -9.44 -2.27 -12.73
CA PHE A 100 -8.45 -3.03 -11.98
C PHE A 100 -7.27 -2.13 -11.56
N SER A 101 -6.39 -2.69 -10.73
CA SER A 101 -5.25 -1.99 -10.16
C SER A 101 -3.93 -2.29 -10.86
N VAL A 102 -3.05 -1.29 -10.88
CA VAL A 102 -1.68 -1.36 -11.42
C VAL A 102 -0.68 -1.00 -10.34
N ALA A 103 0.55 -1.54 -10.44
CA ALA A 103 1.58 -1.33 -9.44
C ALA A 103 2.10 0.12 -9.51
N HIS A 104 1.84 0.90 -8.45
CA HIS A 104 2.20 2.33 -8.45
C HIS A 104 3.73 2.55 -8.57
N GLU A 105 4.54 1.62 -8.07
CA GLU A 105 6.01 1.66 -8.11
C GLU A 105 6.59 1.52 -9.52
N THR A 106 5.80 1.04 -10.48
CA THR A 106 6.22 0.84 -11.88
C THR A 106 5.40 1.67 -12.86
N ARG A 107 4.40 2.41 -12.38
CA ARG A 107 3.64 3.38 -13.16
C ARG A 107 4.40 4.71 -13.15
N MET A 108 4.92 5.12 -14.30
CA MET A 108 5.60 6.42 -14.40
C MET A 108 4.56 7.55 -14.30
N PRO A 109 4.79 8.59 -13.50
CA PRO A 109 3.95 9.78 -13.57
C PRO A 109 4.19 10.52 -14.88
N ILE A 110 3.12 11.11 -15.43
CA ILE A 110 3.23 12.00 -16.58
C ILE A 110 3.48 13.41 -16.05
N ARG A 111 4.66 13.97 -16.31
CA ARG A 111 4.93 15.37 -16.03
C ARG A 111 4.05 16.23 -16.93
N TRP A 112 2.97 16.78 -16.38
CA TRP A 112 2.06 17.59 -17.15
C TRP A 112 2.76 18.84 -17.68
N PRO A 113 2.57 19.18 -18.98
CA PRO A 113 3.03 20.46 -19.51
C PRO A 113 2.25 21.59 -18.83
N GLU A 114 2.86 22.78 -18.79
CA GLU A 114 2.33 23.95 -18.09
C GLU A 114 0.83 24.24 -18.35
N PRO A 115 0.29 24.12 -19.59
CA PRO A 115 -1.13 24.34 -19.84
C PRO A 115 -2.09 23.37 -19.11
N LEU A 116 -1.61 22.22 -18.63
CA LEU A 116 -2.40 21.23 -17.90
C LEU A 116 -2.20 21.29 -16.39
N ARG A 117 -1.16 21.96 -15.90
CA ARG A 117 -0.84 22.02 -14.46
C ARG A 117 -1.91 22.78 -13.66
N GLY A 118 -2.23 22.24 -12.49
CA GLY A 118 -3.13 22.85 -11.52
C GLY A 118 -2.54 24.06 -10.81
N GLY A 119 -3.20 24.52 -9.76
CA GLY A 119 -2.64 25.53 -8.86
C GLY A 119 -1.56 24.95 -7.94
N SER A 120 -0.50 25.71 -7.68
CA SER A 120 0.63 25.27 -6.85
C SER A 120 0.29 24.97 -5.39
N ALA A 121 -0.90 25.37 -4.93
CA ALA A 121 -1.39 25.12 -3.57
C ALA A 121 -1.60 23.62 -3.26
N VAL A 122 -1.59 22.76 -4.28
CA VAL A 122 -1.74 21.30 -4.12
C VAL A 122 -0.54 20.51 -4.64
N ASP A 123 0.57 21.20 -4.94
CA ASP A 123 1.80 20.55 -5.36
C ASP A 123 2.49 19.93 -4.13
N ASP A 124 2.81 18.64 -4.21
CA ASP A 124 3.65 17.94 -3.26
C ASP A 124 5.11 18.01 -3.74
N PRO A 125 6.03 18.60 -2.94
CA PRO A 125 7.44 18.70 -3.30
C PRO A 125 8.15 17.34 -3.37
N LEU A 126 7.61 16.31 -2.72
CA LEU A 126 8.15 14.95 -2.75
C LEU A 126 7.51 14.09 -3.85
N HIS A 127 6.61 14.66 -4.67
CA HIS A 127 6.00 13.91 -5.77
C HIS A 127 7.07 13.29 -6.69
N ASP A 128 6.92 12.00 -6.98
CA ASP A 128 7.83 11.22 -7.81
C ASP A 128 9.23 11.02 -7.19
N THR A 129 9.32 10.98 -5.85
CA THR A 129 10.57 10.77 -5.11
C THR A 129 10.51 9.49 -4.28
N TRP A 130 11.60 8.71 -4.28
CA TRP A 130 11.78 7.60 -3.36
C TRP A 130 12.43 8.09 -2.07
N ASP A 131 11.87 7.67 -0.93
CA ASP A 131 12.41 7.91 0.40
C ASP A 131 12.24 6.65 1.25
N GLU A 132 13.33 6.13 1.80
CA GLU A 132 13.35 4.90 2.59
C GLU A 132 12.57 3.72 1.97
N GLY A 133 12.62 3.59 0.64
CA GLY A 133 11.94 2.51 -0.09
C GLY A 133 10.43 2.71 -0.24
N ARG A 134 9.93 3.92 0.01
CA ARG A 134 8.55 4.36 -0.26
C ARG A 134 8.56 5.35 -1.42
N LEU A 135 7.64 5.16 -2.37
CA LEU A 135 7.49 6.08 -3.48
C LEU A 135 6.45 7.14 -3.15
N HIS A 136 6.89 8.37 -2.96
CA HIS A 136 6.02 9.51 -2.71
C HIS A 136 5.32 9.95 -3.99
N ILE A 137 4.00 9.95 -3.94
CA ILE A 137 3.15 10.40 -5.03
C ILE A 137 2.15 11.41 -4.48
N GLY A 138 2.34 12.69 -4.82
CA GLY A 138 1.41 13.75 -4.46
C GLY A 138 -0.03 13.42 -4.88
N LYS A 139 -0.95 13.48 -3.91
CA LYS A 139 -2.38 13.13 -4.06
C LYS A 139 -2.97 13.76 -5.32
N TYR A 140 -2.91 15.09 -5.43
CA TYR A 140 -3.53 15.83 -6.55
C TYR A 140 -2.62 15.96 -7.79
N GLN A 141 -1.45 15.32 -7.81
CA GLN A 141 -0.61 15.22 -9.00
C GLN A 141 -0.75 13.86 -9.70
N SER A 142 -1.37 12.86 -9.07
CA SER A 142 -1.55 11.53 -9.69
C SER A 142 -2.89 10.87 -9.45
N PHE A 143 -3.65 11.25 -8.43
CA PHE A 143 -5.03 10.77 -8.29
C PHE A 143 -5.93 11.52 -9.28
N LEU A 144 -6.41 10.81 -10.30
CA LEU A 144 -7.35 11.33 -11.29
C LEU A 144 -8.63 10.52 -11.24
N GLN A 145 -9.78 11.18 -11.05
CA GLN A 145 -11.08 10.50 -11.01
C GLN A 145 -11.52 9.98 -12.39
N ASP A 146 -10.93 10.52 -13.46
CA ASP A 146 -11.16 10.16 -14.86
C ASP A 146 -10.17 9.14 -15.43
N GLU A 147 -9.15 8.74 -14.65
CA GLU A 147 -8.31 7.60 -15.04
C GLU A 147 -9.09 6.29 -14.93
N PRO A 148 -8.96 5.36 -15.90
CA PRO A 148 -9.68 4.09 -15.85
C PRO A 148 -9.00 3.06 -14.94
N LEU A 149 -7.70 3.19 -14.67
CA LEU A 149 -6.95 2.27 -13.81
C LEU A 149 -6.73 2.88 -12.42
N VAL A 150 -6.61 2.02 -11.41
CA VAL A 150 -6.27 2.46 -10.05
C VAL A 150 -4.85 2.12 -9.69
N THR A 151 -4.20 2.92 -8.86
CA THR A 151 -2.84 2.65 -8.40
C THR A 151 -2.86 1.88 -7.09
N ARG A 152 -2.32 0.66 -7.11
CA ARG A 152 -2.08 -0.13 -5.91
C ARG A 152 -0.77 0.32 -5.26
N ASN A 153 -0.88 0.91 -4.08
CA ASN A 153 0.26 1.25 -3.24
C ASN A 153 0.42 0.21 -2.11
N PRO A 154 1.50 -0.61 -2.11
CA PRO A 154 1.75 -1.63 -1.09
C PRO A 154 2.07 -1.06 0.30
N ASP A 155 2.38 0.23 0.43
CA ASP A 155 2.62 0.91 1.72
C ASP A 155 1.34 1.40 2.40
N LEU A 156 0.20 1.35 1.69
CA LEU A 156 -1.10 1.74 2.26
C LEU A 156 -1.77 0.57 3.00
N HIS A 157 -2.90 0.82 3.64
CA HIS A 157 -3.70 -0.22 4.29
C HIS A 157 -4.48 -1.06 3.26
N ALA A 158 -4.81 -2.31 3.58
CA ALA A 158 -5.53 -3.26 2.71
C ALA A 158 -6.90 -2.77 2.19
N LYS A 159 -7.47 -1.75 2.83
CA LYS A 159 -8.75 -1.12 2.42
C LYS A 159 -8.59 -0.21 1.20
N TRP A 160 -7.35 0.08 0.81
CA TRP A 160 -7.04 1.02 -0.28
C TRP A 160 -7.48 0.54 -1.65
N THR A 161 -7.19 -0.70 -2.05
CA THR A 161 -7.61 -1.14 -3.40
C THR A 161 -9.12 -1.17 -3.57
N PRO A 162 -9.93 -1.74 -2.63
CA PRO A 162 -11.38 -1.67 -2.72
C PRO A 162 -11.92 -0.24 -2.80
N HIS A 163 -11.36 0.67 -2.01
CA HIS A 163 -11.70 2.09 -2.01
C HIS A 163 -11.41 2.75 -3.38
N GLU A 164 -10.19 2.60 -3.89
CA GLU A 164 -9.78 3.14 -5.19
C GLU A 164 -10.59 2.56 -6.35
N LEU A 165 -10.86 1.25 -6.35
CA LEU A 165 -11.68 0.61 -7.37
C LEU A 165 -13.11 1.15 -7.37
N LEU A 166 -13.66 1.43 -6.19
CA LEU A 166 -15.01 1.99 -6.08
C LEU A 166 -15.11 3.40 -6.67
N HIS A 167 -14.05 4.21 -6.63
CA HIS A 167 -14.02 5.50 -7.34
C HIS A 167 -14.30 5.34 -8.85
N ARG A 168 -13.78 4.29 -9.47
CA ARG A 168 -13.95 4.05 -10.93
C ARG A 168 -15.40 3.72 -11.27
N VAL A 169 -16.04 2.93 -10.42
CA VAL A 169 -17.46 2.60 -10.54
C VAL A 169 -18.35 3.82 -10.32
N MET A 170 -17.96 4.70 -9.38
CA MET A 170 -18.70 5.93 -9.09
C MET A 170 -18.60 6.97 -10.21
N ARG A 171 -17.65 6.80 -11.13
CA ARG A 171 -17.40 7.69 -12.27
C ARG A 171 -17.12 9.13 -11.86
N PHE A 172 -16.63 9.89 -12.83
CA PHE A 172 -16.39 11.32 -12.64
C PHE A 172 -17.46 12.15 -13.35
N LEU A 173 -17.62 13.37 -12.87
CA LEU A 173 -18.48 14.35 -13.53
C LEU A 173 -17.67 15.16 -14.52
N TRP A 174 -18.07 15.11 -15.80
CA TRP A 174 -17.47 15.95 -16.81
C TRP A 174 -18.37 16.11 -18.04
N ARG A 175 -18.30 17.29 -18.65
CA ARG A 175 -18.82 17.59 -19.99
C ARG A 175 -18.03 18.74 -20.61
N PRO A 176 -18.08 18.94 -21.94
CA PRO A 176 -17.52 20.13 -22.56
C PRO A 176 -18.03 21.41 -21.87
N GLY A 177 -17.12 22.29 -21.46
CA GLY A 177 -17.44 23.54 -20.77
C GLY A 177 -17.89 23.38 -19.31
N VAL A 178 -17.64 22.24 -18.65
CA VAL A 178 -17.99 22.03 -17.24
C VAL A 178 -17.42 23.14 -16.33
N SER A 179 -18.26 23.66 -15.44
CA SER A 179 -17.85 24.68 -14.49
C SER A 179 -17.02 24.08 -13.35
N LEU A 180 -16.11 24.86 -12.77
CA LEU A 180 -15.33 24.47 -11.59
C LEU A 180 -16.21 23.98 -10.44
N ARG A 181 -17.39 24.58 -10.28
CA ARG A 181 -18.35 24.18 -9.26
C ARG A 181 -19.03 22.84 -9.56
N SER A 182 -19.32 22.54 -10.82
CA SER A 182 -19.85 21.21 -11.18
C SER A 182 -18.79 20.14 -10.95
N LEU A 183 -17.52 20.45 -11.27
CA LEU A 183 -16.38 19.59 -10.94
C LEU A 183 -16.24 19.38 -9.42
N HIS A 184 -16.44 20.42 -8.60
CA HIS A 184 -16.43 20.31 -7.14
C HIS A 184 -17.49 19.34 -6.63
N HIS A 185 -18.74 19.50 -7.06
CA HIS A 185 -19.82 18.59 -6.69
C HIS A 185 -19.57 17.17 -7.19
N GLY A 186 -19.07 17.02 -8.42
CA GLY A 186 -18.69 15.73 -8.98
C GLY A 186 -17.60 15.03 -8.19
N ALA A 187 -16.54 15.76 -7.82
CA ALA A 187 -15.43 15.21 -7.06
C ALA A 187 -15.87 14.73 -5.68
N ARG A 188 -16.73 15.52 -5.02
CA ARG A 188 -17.30 15.17 -3.71
C ARG A 188 -18.24 13.96 -3.79
N LEU A 189 -19.04 13.85 -4.84
CA LEU A 189 -19.91 12.69 -5.06
C LEU A 189 -19.10 11.42 -5.38
N ASN A 190 -18.05 11.54 -6.19
CA ASN A 190 -17.16 10.42 -6.51
C ASN A 190 -16.46 9.85 -5.26
N GLU A 191 -16.09 10.71 -4.31
CA GLU A 191 -15.46 10.34 -3.03
C GLU A 191 -16.41 9.69 -2.03
N LEU A 192 -17.70 10.00 -2.10
CA LEU A 192 -18.63 9.71 -1.00
C LEU A 192 -18.77 8.21 -0.71
N LEU A 193 -19.04 7.37 -1.71
CA LEU A 193 -19.14 5.92 -1.45
C LEU A 193 -17.80 5.26 -1.08
N PRO A 194 -16.67 5.58 -1.73
CA PRO A 194 -15.35 5.13 -1.27
C PRO A 194 -15.08 5.44 0.21
N VAL A 195 -15.44 6.63 0.70
CA VAL A 195 -15.33 6.99 2.12
C VAL A 195 -16.27 6.17 3.00
N VAL A 196 -17.52 5.97 2.58
CA VAL A 196 -18.51 5.18 3.31
C VAL A 196 -18.10 3.70 3.38
N LEU A 197 -17.54 3.18 2.30
CA LEU A 197 -16.90 1.86 2.28
C LEU A 197 -15.77 1.83 3.30
N TRP A 198 -14.82 2.78 3.23
CA TRP A 198 -13.66 2.81 4.12
C TRP A 198 -14.05 2.91 5.59
N TYR A 199 -14.80 3.92 6.02
CA TYR A 199 -15.02 4.17 7.46
C TYR A 199 -16.25 3.46 8.04
N GLY A 200 -17.07 2.81 7.19
CA GLY A 200 -18.31 2.17 7.61
C GLY A 200 -18.38 0.70 7.21
N LEU A 201 -18.57 0.43 5.92
CA LEU A 201 -18.85 -0.93 5.45
C LEU A 201 -17.68 -1.89 5.67
N ASP A 202 -16.44 -1.47 5.42
CA ASP A 202 -15.24 -2.31 5.57
C ASP A 202 -14.82 -2.56 7.02
N GLU A 203 -15.39 -1.85 7.98
CA GLU A 203 -15.20 -2.18 9.39
C GLU A 203 -15.98 -3.44 9.78
N VAL A 204 -17.04 -3.80 9.05
CA VAL A 204 -17.83 -5.00 9.32
C VAL A 204 -17.11 -6.24 8.82
N LEU A 205 -16.83 -7.16 9.75
CA LEU A 205 -16.11 -8.42 9.56
C LEU A 205 -14.72 -8.20 8.94
N ARG A 206 -14.07 -7.09 9.30
CA ARG A 206 -12.74 -6.72 8.83
C ARG A 206 -11.71 -7.82 9.10
N LEU A 207 -10.68 -7.93 8.26
CA LEU A 207 -9.64 -8.97 8.33
C LEU A 207 -9.11 -9.18 9.76
N ASP A 208 -8.44 -8.20 10.38
CA ASP A 208 -7.74 -8.37 11.67
C ASP A 208 -8.65 -8.21 12.93
N GLY A 209 -9.87 -7.71 12.79
CA GLY A 209 -10.84 -7.51 13.88
C GLY A 209 -10.49 -6.40 14.86
N ARG A 210 -9.50 -5.57 14.51
CA ARG A 210 -9.14 -4.38 15.29
C ARG A 210 -9.92 -3.18 14.75
N PRO A 211 -10.23 -2.15 15.55
CA PRO A 211 -10.72 -0.88 15.00
C PRO A 211 -9.64 -0.25 14.10
N PHE A 212 -10.03 0.28 12.94
CA PHE A 212 -9.08 1.01 12.09
C PHE A 212 -8.52 2.25 12.80
N ARG A 213 -7.19 2.37 12.83
CA ARG A 213 -6.47 3.53 13.37
C ARG A 213 -5.66 4.21 12.28
N ARG A 214 -6.09 5.40 11.87
CA ARG A 214 -5.45 6.16 10.77
C ARG A 214 -3.95 6.41 11.02
N SER A 215 -3.56 6.68 12.28
CA SER A 215 -2.18 7.00 12.64
C SER A 215 -1.22 5.81 12.51
N THR A 216 -1.70 4.58 12.68
CA THR A 216 -0.87 3.37 12.62
C THR A 216 -1.10 2.56 11.34
N ALA A 217 -2.09 2.92 10.53
CA ALA A 217 -2.42 2.22 9.29
C ALA A 217 -1.24 2.04 8.31
N PRO A 218 -0.32 3.01 8.13
CA PRO A 218 0.87 2.81 7.30
C PRO A 218 1.92 1.86 7.91
N LEU A 219 1.84 1.58 9.21
CA LEU A 219 2.76 0.69 9.94
C LEU A 219 2.31 -0.77 9.93
N GLU A 220 1.03 -1.02 9.67
CA GLU A 220 0.44 -2.36 9.55
C GLU A 220 -0.16 -2.60 8.15
N PRO A 221 0.61 -2.46 7.05
CA PRO A 221 0.08 -2.62 5.70
C PRO A 221 -0.30 -4.08 5.39
N GLU A 222 0.21 -5.05 6.17
CA GLU A 222 0.11 -6.47 5.87
C GLU A 222 -1.32 -7.02 5.82
N ALA A 223 -1.70 -7.44 4.61
CA ALA A 223 -2.88 -8.25 4.32
C ALA A 223 -2.43 -9.66 3.96
N THR A 224 -2.59 -10.60 4.88
CA THR A 224 -2.28 -12.01 4.68
C THR A 224 -3.55 -12.85 4.80
N ASP A 225 -3.57 -13.99 4.11
CA ASP A 225 -4.76 -14.84 4.01
C ASP A 225 -5.21 -15.40 5.38
N ASP A 226 -4.26 -15.69 6.27
CA ASP A 226 -4.52 -16.13 7.66
C ASP A 226 -5.20 -15.05 8.52
N ARG A 227 -5.04 -13.78 8.14
CA ARG A 227 -5.72 -12.65 8.79
C ARG A 227 -7.14 -12.44 8.30
N VAL A 228 -7.65 -13.14 7.28
CA VAL A 228 -9.03 -12.95 6.84
C VAL A 228 -9.98 -13.80 7.69
N HIS A 229 -10.19 -13.39 8.94
CA HIS A 229 -10.92 -14.18 9.94
C HIS A 229 -12.36 -14.52 9.54
N TRP A 230 -13.01 -13.64 8.78
CA TRP A 230 -14.32 -13.92 8.25
C TRP A 230 -14.32 -15.03 7.20
N TRP A 231 -13.25 -15.79 6.93
CA TRP A 231 -13.32 -17.02 6.13
C TRP A 231 -13.48 -18.30 6.97
N THR A 232 -12.91 -18.31 8.17
CA THR A 232 -12.75 -19.52 8.98
C THR A 232 -13.70 -19.57 10.18
N LEU A 233 -14.20 -18.41 10.63
CA LEU A 233 -15.13 -18.33 11.76
C LEU A 233 -16.43 -19.10 11.49
N ALA A 234 -16.90 -19.85 12.48
CA ALA A 234 -18.23 -20.47 12.46
C ALA A 234 -19.35 -19.41 12.41
N PRO A 235 -20.59 -19.75 11.97
CA PRO A 235 -21.69 -18.79 11.85
C PRO A 235 -21.94 -17.95 13.10
N ALA A 236 -21.96 -18.57 14.29
CA ALA A 236 -22.12 -17.83 15.55
C ALA A 236 -20.97 -16.83 15.80
N GLY A 237 -19.74 -17.22 15.52
CA GLY A 237 -18.56 -16.36 15.64
C GLY A 237 -18.57 -15.17 14.68
N LEU A 238 -19.18 -15.31 13.50
CA LEU A 238 -19.43 -14.18 12.59
C LEU A 238 -20.40 -13.17 13.20
N VAL A 239 -21.51 -13.63 13.78
CA VAL A 239 -22.50 -12.74 14.41
C VAL A 239 -21.89 -11.98 15.58
N ASP A 240 -21.15 -12.67 16.46
CA ASP A 240 -20.51 -12.05 17.62
C ASP A 240 -19.44 -11.02 17.22
N ARG A 241 -18.73 -11.27 16.12
CA ARG A 241 -17.75 -10.33 15.57
C ARG A 241 -18.38 -9.12 14.91
N ALA A 242 -19.46 -9.29 14.15
CA ALA A 242 -20.13 -8.19 13.47
C ALA A 242 -20.78 -7.18 14.45
N ARG A 243 -21.25 -7.64 15.61
CA ARG A 243 -21.98 -6.82 16.59
C ARG A 243 -21.21 -5.57 17.06
N PRO A 244 -19.96 -5.65 17.56
CA PRO A 244 -19.22 -4.46 17.95
C PRO A 244 -18.93 -3.50 16.79
N GLU A 245 -18.93 -3.95 15.54
CA GLU A 245 -18.61 -3.14 14.35
C GLU A 245 -19.84 -2.37 13.81
N LEU A 246 -21.05 -2.67 14.29
CA LEU A 246 -22.29 -2.02 13.84
C LEU A 246 -22.30 -0.51 14.07
N HIS A 247 -21.57 -0.01 15.08
CA HIS A 247 -21.45 1.42 15.33
C HIS A 247 -20.76 2.13 14.16
N ALA A 248 -19.68 1.55 13.61
CA ALA A 248 -18.95 2.10 12.48
C ALA A 248 -19.79 2.05 11.20
N PHE A 249 -20.49 0.93 10.97
CA PHE A 249 -21.45 0.79 9.87
C PHE A 249 -22.51 1.91 9.90
N ARG A 250 -23.16 2.12 11.06
CA ARG A 250 -24.17 3.18 11.24
C ARG A 250 -23.57 4.57 11.04
N ALA A 251 -22.39 4.83 11.59
CA ALA A 251 -21.69 6.11 11.42
C ALA A 251 -21.38 6.40 9.94
N GLY A 252 -20.96 5.39 9.16
CA GLY A 252 -20.76 5.52 7.72
C GLY A 252 -22.05 5.88 6.97
N LEU A 253 -23.17 5.25 7.31
CA LEU A 253 -24.48 5.58 6.72
C LEU A 253 -25.01 6.96 7.12
N ASP A 254 -24.76 7.39 8.35
CA ASP A 254 -25.09 8.74 8.80
C ASP A 254 -24.23 9.80 8.10
N HIS A 255 -22.94 9.53 7.91
CA HIS A 255 -22.06 10.38 7.11
C HIS A 255 -22.58 10.49 5.67
N TYR A 256 -22.89 9.36 5.03
CA TYR A 256 -23.53 9.32 3.71
C TYR A 256 -24.77 10.21 3.64
N ARG A 257 -25.68 10.07 4.61
CA ARG A 257 -26.92 10.84 4.68
C ARG A 257 -26.65 12.35 4.78
N HIS A 258 -25.78 12.76 5.69
CA HIS A 258 -25.47 14.18 5.89
C HIS A 258 -24.77 14.79 4.68
N GLU A 259 -23.83 14.08 4.07
CA GLU A 259 -23.11 14.51 2.86
C GLU A 259 -24.05 14.66 1.67
N MET A 260 -24.92 13.68 1.40
CA MET A 260 -25.93 13.79 0.34
C MET A 260 -26.85 15.00 0.55
N GLN A 261 -27.28 15.26 1.79
CA GLN A 261 -28.09 16.45 2.10
C GLN A 261 -27.30 17.75 1.88
N ALA A 262 -26.03 17.80 2.26
CA ALA A 262 -25.18 18.97 2.08
C ALA A 262 -24.89 19.26 0.60
N ILE A 263 -24.59 18.23 -0.19
CA ILE A 263 -24.40 18.34 -1.64
C ILE A 263 -25.68 18.82 -2.31
N SER A 264 -26.85 18.25 -1.94
CA SER A 264 -28.15 18.69 -2.45
C SER A 264 -28.41 20.17 -2.16
N ARG A 265 -28.18 20.63 -0.92
CA ARG A 265 -28.26 22.05 -0.56
C ARG A 265 -27.28 22.89 -1.38
N GLY A 266 -26.04 22.44 -1.55
CA GLY A 266 -25.02 23.16 -2.31
C GLY A 266 -25.33 23.28 -3.81
N ILE A 267 -25.96 22.26 -4.40
CA ILE A 267 -26.47 22.31 -5.78
C ILE A 267 -27.56 23.38 -5.88
N ALA A 268 -28.49 23.43 -4.92
CA ALA A 268 -29.61 24.38 -4.92
C ALA A 268 -29.22 25.84 -4.59
N SER A 269 -28.34 26.07 -3.62
CA SER A 269 -28.09 27.40 -3.04
C SER A 269 -26.93 28.17 -3.64
N SER A 270 -26.09 27.52 -4.44
CA SER A 270 -24.85 28.13 -4.93
C SER A 270 -23.72 28.34 -3.93
N ALA A 271 -23.87 27.83 -2.71
CA ALA A 271 -22.81 27.79 -1.71
C ALA A 271 -22.16 26.39 -1.62
N VAL A 272 -20.91 26.35 -1.19
CA VAL A 272 -20.29 25.12 -0.68
C VAL A 272 -20.79 24.91 0.74
N VAL A 273 -21.40 23.75 1.00
CA VAL A 273 -21.92 23.37 2.32
C VAL A 273 -21.07 22.22 2.85
N SER A 274 -20.17 22.47 3.80
CA SER A 274 -19.37 21.41 4.42
C SER A 274 -20.19 20.61 5.44
N VAL A 275 -19.84 19.34 5.62
CA VAL A 275 -20.23 18.55 6.79
C VAL A 275 -18.92 18.13 7.46
N PRO A 276 -18.45 18.90 8.45
CA PRO A 276 -17.21 18.56 9.14
C PRO A 276 -17.36 17.19 9.79
N HIS A 277 -16.45 16.28 9.46
CA HIS A 277 -16.25 15.02 10.18
C HIS A 277 -14.86 15.10 10.86
N PRO A 278 -14.64 14.55 12.07
CA PRO A 278 -13.38 14.71 12.80
C PRO A 278 -12.12 14.31 12.02
N PHE A 279 -12.28 13.46 11.01
CA PHE A 279 -11.17 12.93 10.21
C PHE A 279 -11.23 13.29 8.73
N LEU A 280 -12.31 13.93 8.26
CA LEU A 280 -12.58 14.14 6.83
C LEU A 280 -13.30 15.46 6.58
N ASP A 281 -12.86 16.18 5.54
CA ASP A 281 -13.60 17.28 4.95
C ASP A 281 -13.68 17.06 3.44
N ALA A 282 -14.74 16.37 3.01
CA ALA A 282 -14.98 16.07 1.60
C ALA A 282 -15.14 17.34 0.74
N ALA A 283 -15.58 18.46 1.33
CA ALA A 283 -15.69 19.72 0.61
C ALA A 283 -14.32 20.36 0.37
N SER A 284 -13.41 20.27 1.34
CA SER A 284 -12.02 20.69 1.19
C SER A 284 -11.27 19.82 0.18
N ASP A 285 -11.38 18.49 0.29
CA ASP A 285 -10.74 17.56 -0.66
C ASP A 285 -11.23 17.77 -2.10
N ALA A 286 -12.55 17.96 -2.29
CA ALA A 286 -13.09 18.29 -3.60
C ALA A 286 -12.60 19.65 -4.13
N THR A 287 -12.34 20.62 -3.25
CA THR A 287 -11.76 21.91 -3.64
C THR A 287 -10.33 21.72 -4.12
N ALA A 288 -9.52 20.98 -3.37
CA ALA A 288 -8.14 20.67 -3.74
C ALA A 288 -8.06 19.90 -5.07
N TYR A 289 -8.97 18.93 -5.30
CA TYR A 289 -9.11 18.25 -6.59
C TYR A 289 -9.38 19.23 -7.74
N VAL A 290 -10.32 20.16 -7.54
CA VAL A 290 -10.65 21.17 -8.56
C VAL A 290 -9.49 22.13 -8.82
N VAL A 291 -8.72 22.50 -7.80
CA VAL A 291 -7.50 23.31 -7.93
C VAL A 291 -6.42 22.55 -8.71
N GLY A 292 -6.22 21.27 -8.42
CA GLY A 292 -5.22 20.42 -9.08
C GLY A 292 -5.55 20.06 -10.53
N HIS A 293 -6.83 19.84 -10.86
CA HIS A 293 -7.22 19.24 -12.15
C HIS A 293 -8.15 20.09 -13.01
N GLY A 294 -8.71 21.18 -12.49
CA GLY A 294 -9.68 21.99 -13.22
C GLY A 294 -9.15 22.51 -14.55
N ARG A 295 -7.87 22.92 -14.60
CA ARG A 295 -7.21 23.38 -15.84
C ARG A 295 -7.07 22.22 -16.83
N ARG A 296 -6.54 21.07 -16.38
CA ARG A 296 -6.39 19.84 -17.16
C ARG A 296 -7.71 19.39 -17.79
N LEU A 297 -8.76 19.27 -16.99
CA LEU A 297 -10.08 18.78 -17.44
C LEU A 297 -10.77 19.72 -18.44
N ARG A 298 -10.38 20.99 -18.50
CA ARG A 298 -10.89 21.95 -19.49
C ARG A 298 -9.94 22.18 -20.66
N SER A 299 -8.81 21.47 -20.72
CA SER A 299 -7.89 21.61 -21.83
C SER A 299 -8.51 21.01 -23.11
N PRO A 300 -8.22 21.57 -24.30
CA PRO A 300 -8.77 21.03 -25.54
C PRO A 300 -8.36 19.59 -25.83
N THR A 301 -7.11 19.21 -25.54
CA THR A 301 -6.59 17.85 -25.80
C THR A 301 -7.30 16.81 -24.93
N VAL A 302 -7.47 17.08 -23.63
CA VAL A 302 -8.19 16.21 -22.70
C VAL A 302 -9.68 16.21 -23.04
N ALA A 303 -10.27 17.36 -23.35
CA ALA A 303 -11.68 17.44 -23.72
C ALA A 303 -12.01 16.64 -24.98
N ARG A 304 -11.15 16.67 -26.02
CA ARG A 304 -11.30 15.85 -27.22
C ARG A 304 -11.31 14.37 -26.85
N LEU A 305 -10.34 13.93 -26.04
CA LEU A 305 -10.27 12.55 -25.58
C LEU A 305 -11.50 12.12 -24.76
N LEU A 306 -11.90 12.91 -23.75
CA LEU A 306 -13.04 12.59 -22.90
C LEU A 306 -14.36 12.59 -23.67
N THR A 307 -14.49 13.44 -24.70
CA THR A 307 -15.66 13.44 -25.58
C THR A 307 -15.71 12.19 -26.46
N THR A 308 -14.57 11.74 -26.98
CA THR A 308 -14.51 10.62 -27.92
C THR A 308 -14.54 9.25 -27.24
N LEU A 309 -13.83 9.07 -26.11
CA LEU A 309 -13.63 7.74 -25.50
C LEU A 309 -14.53 7.46 -24.28
N TYR A 310 -15.08 8.48 -23.63
CA TYR A 310 -15.82 8.33 -22.37
C TYR A 310 -17.30 8.69 -22.58
N ARG A 311 -18.15 7.66 -22.62
CA ARG A 311 -19.57 7.83 -22.93
C ARG A 311 -20.36 8.32 -21.70
N PRO A 312 -21.20 9.35 -21.85
CA PRO A 312 -22.18 9.73 -20.83
C PRO A 312 -23.04 8.55 -20.40
N GLY A 313 -23.26 8.37 -19.10
CA GLY A 313 -24.08 7.26 -18.59
C GLY A 313 -23.40 5.88 -18.62
N ARG A 314 -22.17 5.77 -19.16
CA ARG A 314 -21.30 4.57 -19.04
C ARG A 314 -19.98 4.83 -18.30
N ASP A 315 -19.32 5.94 -18.60
CA ASP A 315 -17.96 6.24 -18.10
C ASP A 315 -17.91 7.54 -17.29
N ARG A 316 -18.82 8.48 -17.59
CA ARG A 316 -18.94 9.77 -16.90
C ARG A 316 -20.40 10.20 -16.74
N ASP A 317 -20.62 11.12 -15.82
CA ASP A 317 -21.88 11.83 -15.67
C ASP A 317 -21.72 13.29 -16.14
N GLU A 318 -22.75 13.86 -16.76
CA GLU A 318 -22.68 15.22 -17.34
C GLU A 318 -23.31 16.31 -16.45
N ASP A 319 -24.08 15.90 -15.44
CA ASP A 319 -24.79 16.77 -14.51
C ASP A 319 -24.69 16.24 -13.07
N PRO A 320 -24.54 17.12 -12.05
CA PRO A 320 -24.46 16.68 -10.66
C PRO A 320 -25.63 15.82 -10.18
N ARG A 321 -26.83 15.98 -10.75
CA ARG A 321 -27.98 15.13 -10.36
C ARG A 321 -27.83 13.69 -10.83
N ALA A 322 -27.23 13.47 -12.00
CA ALA A 322 -26.94 12.12 -12.48
C ALA A 322 -25.90 11.43 -11.59
N ALA A 323 -24.84 12.15 -11.22
CA ALA A 323 -23.83 11.66 -10.27
C ALA A 323 -24.45 11.38 -8.88
N PHE A 324 -25.38 12.24 -8.43
CA PHE A 324 -26.11 12.02 -7.18
C PHE A 324 -26.93 10.73 -7.18
N GLU A 325 -27.68 10.48 -8.26
CA GLU A 325 -28.45 9.24 -8.42
C GLU A 325 -27.56 8.00 -8.56
N ARG A 326 -26.40 8.14 -9.21
CA ARG A 326 -25.38 7.08 -9.27
C ARG A 326 -24.86 6.70 -7.89
N VAL A 327 -24.51 7.67 -7.06
CA VAL A 327 -24.07 7.42 -5.69
C VAL A 327 -25.17 6.76 -4.87
N ARG A 328 -26.42 7.22 -5.03
CA ARG A 328 -27.57 6.62 -4.36
C ARG A 328 -27.83 5.18 -4.76
N THR A 329 -27.82 4.90 -6.07
CA THR A 329 -28.00 3.54 -6.59
C THR A 329 -26.81 2.66 -6.24
N GLY A 330 -25.59 3.19 -6.26
CA GLY A 330 -24.39 2.45 -5.91
C GLY A 330 -24.34 1.97 -4.46
N LEU A 331 -24.83 2.77 -3.51
CA LEU A 331 -24.96 2.29 -2.13
C LEU A 331 -25.95 1.13 -2.04
N ALA A 332 -27.08 1.23 -2.74
CA ALA A 332 -28.04 0.13 -2.82
C ALA A 332 -27.45 -1.11 -3.51
N THR A 333 -26.62 -0.94 -4.54
CA THR A 333 -25.93 -2.05 -5.20
C THR A 333 -24.96 -2.75 -4.26
N LEU A 334 -24.13 -1.99 -3.54
CA LEU A 334 -23.19 -2.56 -2.57
C LEU A 334 -23.90 -3.32 -1.45
N LEU A 335 -25.05 -2.85 -0.99
CA LEU A 335 -25.78 -3.48 0.12
C LEU A 335 -26.70 -4.62 -0.33
N PHE A 336 -27.45 -4.46 -1.41
CA PHE A 336 -28.65 -5.27 -1.67
C PHE A 336 -28.69 -5.94 -3.03
N ASP A 337 -28.07 -5.36 -4.05
CA ASP A 337 -28.17 -5.94 -5.39
C ASP A 337 -27.21 -7.10 -5.59
N GLU A 338 -27.54 -7.87 -6.61
CA GLU A 338 -26.69 -8.92 -7.11
C GLU A 338 -25.58 -8.32 -7.96
N ILE A 339 -24.34 -8.76 -7.70
CA ILE A 339 -23.18 -8.44 -8.52
C ILE A 339 -22.88 -9.71 -9.30
N VAL A 340 -22.84 -9.62 -10.62
CA VAL A 340 -22.56 -10.76 -11.50
C VAL A 340 -21.17 -10.57 -12.10
N LEU A 341 -20.34 -11.61 -12.01
CA LEU A 341 -19.00 -11.62 -12.58
C LEU A 341 -18.90 -12.61 -13.73
N ASP A 342 -18.91 -12.10 -14.96
CA ASP A 342 -18.47 -12.84 -16.14
C ASP A 342 -16.97 -12.56 -16.35
N VAL A 343 -16.13 -13.57 -16.13
CA VAL A 343 -14.66 -13.45 -16.21
C VAL A 343 -14.19 -13.11 -17.64
N ALA A 344 -14.83 -13.66 -18.66
CA ALA A 344 -14.43 -13.42 -20.05
C ALA A 344 -14.77 -11.98 -20.47
N LEU A 345 -15.99 -11.54 -20.15
CA LEU A 345 -16.41 -10.16 -20.39
C LEU A 345 -15.59 -9.16 -19.56
N ALA A 346 -15.29 -9.47 -18.30
CA ALA A 346 -14.43 -8.63 -17.45
C ALA A 346 -13.02 -8.45 -18.05
N ARG A 347 -12.42 -9.53 -18.58
CA ARG A 347 -11.12 -9.46 -19.27
C ARG A 347 -11.19 -8.63 -20.55
N SER A 348 -12.24 -8.80 -21.34
CA SER A 348 -12.49 -7.96 -22.52
C SER A 348 -12.58 -6.49 -22.13
N ARG A 349 -13.40 -6.16 -21.12
CA ARG A 349 -13.54 -4.79 -20.60
C ARG A 349 -12.22 -4.24 -20.06
N ALA A 350 -11.42 -5.04 -19.36
CA ALA A 350 -10.11 -4.65 -18.87
C ALA A 350 -9.15 -4.24 -20.01
N SER A 351 -9.17 -4.95 -21.14
CA SER A 351 -8.39 -4.56 -22.32
C SER A 351 -8.81 -3.19 -22.87
N ALA A 352 -10.11 -2.87 -22.85
CA ALA A 352 -10.61 -1.55 -23.20
C ALA A 352 -10.11 -0.47 -22.23
N ARG A 353 -10.12 -0.76 -20.92
CA ARG A 353 -9.62 0.16 -19.87
C ARG A 353 -8.12 0.42 -20.00
N ILE A 354 -7.33 -0.56 -20.42
CA ILE A 354 -5.90 -0.39 -20.72
C ILE A 354 -5.69 0.58 -21.88
N LEU A 355 -6.42 0.40 -22.99
CA LEU A 355 -6.31 1.31 -24.12
C LEU A 355 -6.76 2.74 -23.75
N GLN A 356 -7.85 2.87 -22.98
CA GLN A 356 -8.27 4.15 -22.42
C GLN A 356 -7.18 4.80 -21.58
N ASP A 357 -6.48 4.05 -20.70
CA ASP A 357 -5.39 4.57 -19.88
C ASP A 357 -4.24 5.11 -20.73
N TRP A 358 -3.78 4.34 -21.71
CA TRP A 358 -2.67 4.76 -22.58
C TRP A 358 -3.01 6.01 -23.38
N LEU A 359 -4.23 6.11 -23.92
CA LEU A 359 -4.68 7.30 -24.63
C LEU A 359 -4.87 8.49 -23.68
N HIS A 360 -5.41 8.25 -22.48
CA HIS A 360 -5.58 9.29 -21.46
C HIS A 360 -4.22 9.90 -21.06
N ARG A 361 -3.24 9.06 -20.76
CA ARG A 361 -1.86 9.44 -20.47
C ARG A 361 -1.20 10.13 -21.67
N SER A 362 -1.49 9.68 -22.89
CA SER A 362 -1.02 10.33 -24.12
C SER A 362 -1.53 11.77 -24.23
N ALA A 363 -2.82 12.01 -23.94
CA ALA A 363 -3.41 13.34 -23.98
C ALA A 363 -2.80 14.29 -22.92
N HIS A 364 -2.27 13.76 -21.82
CA HIS A 364 -1.54 14.54 -20.82
C HIS A 364 -0.09 14.84 -21.23
N ALA A 365 0.52 14.00 -22.07
CA ALA A 365 1.89 14.17 -22.54
C ALA A 365 2.02 15.18 -23.70
N VAL A 366 0.91 15.52 -24.37
CA VAL A 366 0.91 16.34 -25.59
C VAL A 366 0.23 17.69 -25.38
N THR A 367 0.73 18.72 -26.06
CA THR A 367 0.21 20.10 -25.96
C THR A 367 -0.59 20.54 -27.19
N SER A 368 -0.54 19.80 -28.29
CA SER A 368 -1.16 20.16 -29.56
C SER A 368 -2.40 19.31 -29.85
N GLU A 369 -3.51 19.95 -30.22
CA GLU A 369 -4.73 19.28 -30.69
C GLU A 369 -4.55 18.53 -32.01
N ARG A 370 -3.48 18.84 -32.76
CA ARG A 370 -3.13 18.17 -34.02
C ARG A 370 -2.09 17.06 -33.83
N HIS A 371 -1.80 16.67 -32.58
CA HIS A 371 -0.83 15.62 -32.33
C HIS A 371 -1.31 14.29 -32.93
N PRO A 372 -0.46 13.51 -33.63
CA PRO A 372 -0.86 12.27 -34.30
C PRO A 372 -1.64 11.28 -33.43
N VAL A 373 -1.32 11.22 -32.13
CA VAL A 373 -2.03 10.35 -31.18
C VAL A 373 -3.53 10.66 -31.06
N LEU A 374 -3.94 11.91 -31.22
CA LEU A 374 -5.35 12.32 -31.10
C LEU A 374 -6.16 11.93 -32.35
N GLU A 375 -5.49 11.71 -33.48
CA GLU A 375 -6.11 11.19 -34.71
C GLU A 375 -6.47 9.69 -34.58
N LEU A 376 -5.91 8.99 -33.58
CA LEU A 376 -6.23 7.59 -33.30
C LEU A 376 -7.52 7.40 -32.48
N LEU A 377 -8.08 8.48 -31.90
CA LEU A 377 -9.21 8.38 -30.98
C LEU A 377 -10.49 7.76 -31.60
N PRO A 378 -10.89 8.05 -32.86
CA PRO A 378 -12.08 7.43 -33.45
C PRO A 378 -11.97 5.91 -33.61
N ASP A 379 -10.80 5.43 -34.05
CA ASP A 379 -10.52 3.99 -34.16
C ASP A 379 -10.53 3.35 -32.77
N ALA A 380 -9.90 3.99 -31.79
CA ALA A 380 -9.86 3.50 -30.42
C ALA A 380 -11.27 3.42 -29.80
N ALA A 381 -12.13 4.41 -30.04
CA ALA A 381 -13.51 4.39 -29.57
C ALA A 381 -14.25 3.15 -30.09
N THR A 382 -14.08 2.81 -31.37
CA THR A 382 -14.69 1.63 -31.99
C THR A 382 -14.24 0.34 -31.30
N ASP A 383 -12.94 0.17 -31.06
CA ASP A 383 -12.39 -1.02 -30.40
C ASP A 383 -12.79 -1.10 -28.93
N ILE A 384 -12.75 0.02 -28.22
CA ILE A 384 -13.20 0.12 -26.83
C ILE A 384 -14.68 -0.28 -26.72
N ASP A 385 -15.53 0.21 -27.62
CA ASP A 385 -16.95 -0.09 -27.57
C ASP A 385 -17.26 -1.57 -27.85
N ARG A 386 -16.56 -2.20 -28.81
CA ARG A 386 -16.65 -3.65 -29.03
C ARG A 386 -16.23 -4.44 -27.79
N ALA A 387 -15.13 -4.05 -27.16
CA ALA A 387 -14.62 -4.74 -25.98
C ALA A 387 -15.53 -4.58 -24.75
N LEU A 388 -16.16 -3.42 -24.59
CA LEU A 388 -17.06 -3.13 -23.48
C LEU A 388 -18.44 -3.80 -23.62
N ASP A 389 -18.99 -3.82 -24.85
CA ASP A 389 -20.38 -4.20 -25.12
C ASP A 389 -20.52 -5.63 -25.69
N HIS A 390 -19.46 -6.23 -26.27
CA HIS A 390 -19.53 -7.48 -27.05
C HIS A 390 -18.51 -8.56 -26.66
N ALA A 391 -17.78 -8.40 -25.55
CA ALA A 391 -16.74 -9.33 -25.12
C ALA A 391 -15.63 -9.60 -26.19
N ASP A 392 -15.38 -8.63 -27.07
CA ASP A 392 -14.36 -8.69 -28.12
C ASP A 392 -13.10 -7.92 -27.66
N PRO A 393 -12.08 -8.59 -27.09
CA PRO A 393 -10.96 -7.90 -26.45
C PRO A 393 -10.14 -7.06 -27.44
N VAL A 394 -9.63 -5.93 -26.95
CA VAL A 394 -8.75 -5.04 -27.71
C VAL A 394 -7.39 -5.72 -27.96
N ASP A 395 -6.89 -5.63 -29.21
CA ASP A 395 -5.52 -6.01 -29.55
C ASP A 395 -4.52 -4.97 -29.01
N LEU A 396 -4.12 -5.15 -27.74
CA LEU A 396 -3.23 -4.24 -27.04
C LEU A 396 -1.83 -4.16 -27.66
N ASP A 397 -1.34 -5.22 -28.32
CA ASP A 397 -0.01 -5.22 -28.94
C ASP A 397 -0.01 -4.39 -30.23
N ALA A 398 -1.08 -4.49 -31.04
CA ALA A 398 -1.26 -3.62 -32.20
C ALA A 398 -1.38 -2.15 -31.77
N TRP A 399 -2.17 -1.87 -30.73
CA TRP A 399 -2.32 -0.52 -30.21
C TRP A 399 -1.01 0.04 -29.63
N ARG A 400 -0.25 -0.78 -28.89
CA ARG A 400 1.08 -0.40 -28.38
C ARG A 400 2.00 0.06 -29.52
N ARG A 401 2.12 -0.71 -30.61
CA ARG A 401 2.96 -0.34 -31.77
C ARG A 401 2.49 0.97 -32.42
N ARG A 402 1.18 1.18 -32.58
CA ARG A 402 0.63 2.43 -33.12
C ARG A 402 0.97 3.64 -32.24
N LEU A 403 0.85 3.47 -30.92
CA LEU A 403 1.16 4.52 -29.94
C LEU A 403 2.66 4.82 -29.86
N GLU A 404 3.52 3.80 -29.95
CA GLU A 404 4.98 3.99 -29.99
C GLU A 404 5.39 4.89 -31.17
N VAL A 405 4.83 4.63 -32.36
CA VAL A 405 5.08 5.47 -33.54
C VAL A 405 4.52 6.89 -33.32
N ALA A 406 3.27 7.00 -32.85
CA ALA A 406 2.60 8.30 -32.72
C ALA A 406 3.21 9.20 -31.64
N LEU A 407 3.72 8.63 -30.54
CA LEU A 407 4.27 9.35 -29.40
C LEU A 407 5.79 9.57 -29.49
N SER A 408 6.48 8.79 -30.32
CA SER A 408 7.94 8.89 -30.50
C SER A 408 8.66 8.85 -29.14
N SER A 409 9.33 9.94 -28.73
CA SER A 409 10.14 9.98 -27.50
C SER A 409 9.34 9.86 -26.21
N SER A 410 8.04 10.18 -26.20
CA SER A 410 7.20 10.08 -25.00
C SER A 410 6.60 8.69 -24.77
N ALA A 411 6.75 7.77 -25.74
CA ALA A 411 6.12 6.45 -25.69
C ALA A 411 6.50 5.64 -24.44
N GLY A 412 7.79 5.66 -24.06
CA GLY A 412 8.30 4.92 -22.91
C GLY A 412 7.57 5.28 -21.62
N THR A 413 7.47 6.58 -21.28
CA THR A 413 6.81 7.05 -20.07
C THR A 413 5.29 6.82 -20.13
N VAL A 414 4.65 7.08 -21.28
CA VAL A 414 3.20 6.89 -21.44
C VAL A 414 2.79 5.43 -21.28
N LEU A 415 3.54 4.51 -21.91
CA LEU A 415 3.21 3.08 -21.90
C LEU A 415 3.69 2.35 -20.64
N ALA A 416 4.59 2.95 -19.85
CA ALA A 416 4.95 2.51 -18.50
C ALA A 416 3.82 2.81 -17.49
N SER A 417 2.71 2.08 -17.67
CA SER A 417 1.42 2.26 -16.99
C SER A 417 1.29 1.48 -15.68
N GLY A 418 2.33 0.72 -15.30
CA GLY A 418 2.33 -0.16 -14.12
C GLY A 418 1.62 -1.50 -14.32
N LEU A 419 1.27 -1.83 -15.57
CA LEU A 419 0.69 -3.12 -15.92
C LEU A 419 1.69 -4.25 -15.66
N PRO A 420 1.23 -5.38 -15.10
CA PRO A 420 2.07 -6.57 -15.04
C PRO A 420 2.37 -7.05 -16.46
N THR A 421 3.66 -7.14 -16.81
CA THR A 421 4.11 -7.62 -18.11
C THR A 421 5.05 -8.82 -17.95
N THR A 422 5.00 -9.74 -18.91
CA THR A 422 5.96 -10.85 -19.01
C THR A 422 7.40 -10.38 -19.27
N THR A 423 7.56 -9.14 -19.71
CA THR A 423 8.86 -8.49 -19.85
C THR A 423 8.77 -7.10 -19.23
N PRO A 424 9.34 -6.89 -18.02
CA PRO A 424 9.40 -5.57 -17.40
C PRO A 424 10.10 -4.56 -18.31
N THR A 425 9.61 -3.32 -18.32
CA THR A 425 10.20 -2.26 -19.13
C THR A 425 11.50 -1.76 -18.49
N PRO A 426 12.46 -1.25 -19.27
CA PRO A 426 13.68 -0.64 -18.71
C PRO A 426 13.38 0.49 -17.71
N LEU A 427 12.31 1.27 -17.92
CA LEU A 427 11.89 2.33 -17.00
C LEU A 427 11.38 1.78 -15.66
N ALA A 428 10.61 0.69 -15.68
CA ALA A 428 10.14 0.05 -14.45
C ALA A 428 11.32 -0.51 -13.63
N ILE A 429 12.29 -1.13 -14.31
CA ILE A 429 13.52 -1.64 -13.68
C ILE A 429 14.33 -0.48 -13.09
N ALA A 430 14.57 0.59 -13.85
CA ALA A 430 15.34 1.74 -13.40
C ALA A 430 14.70 2.38 -12.15
N ARG A 431 13.38 2.60 -12.18
CA ARG A 431 12.62 3.17 -11.06
C ARG A 431 12.65 2.30 -9.81
N LEU A 432 12.52 0.98 -9.96
CA LEU A 432 12.64 0.09 -8.81
C LEU A 432 14.05 0.07 -8.24
N GLY A 433 15.05 0.17 -9.13
CA GLY A 433 16.43 0.39 -8.74
C GLY A 433 16.59 1.66 -7.90
N GLU A 434 15.98 2.79 -8.29
CA GLU A 434 15.99 4.02 -7.48
C GLU A 434 15.37 3.79 -6.11
N GLY A 435 14.26 3.03 -6.04
CA GLY A 435 13.67 2.60 -4.77
C GLY A 435 14.65 1.81 -3.91
N LEU A 436 15.33 0.80 -4.46
CA LEU A 436 16.38 0.07 -3.73
C LEU A 436 17.54 0.98 -3.32
N ALA A 437 17.91 1.98 -4.10
CA ALA A 437 18.96 2.92 -3.71
C ALA A 437 18.57 3.75 -2.48
N SER A 438 17.28 3.99 -2.26
CA SER A 438 16.77 4.75 -1.11
C SER A 438 16.67 3.93 0.19
N CYS A 439 16.65 2.59 0.12
CA CYS A 439 16.46 1.73 1.29
C CYS A 439 17.50 0.63 1.48
N LEU A 440 18.09 0.11 0.40
CA LEU A 440 19.08 -0.97 0.39
C LEU A 440 20.30 -0.60 -0.48
N PRO A 441 20.96 0.57 -0.24
CA PRO A 441 22.01 1.09 -1.11
C PRO A 441 23.22 0.15 -1.29
N ALA A 442 23.72 -0.47 -0.22
CA ALA A 442 24.85 -1.40 -0.27
C ALA A 442 24.46 -2.71 -0.97
N THR A 443 23.27 -3.27 -0.68
CA THR A 443 22.74 -4.43 -1.42
C THR A 443 22.67 -4.15 -2.91
N ARG A 444 22.13 -2.99 -3.30
CA ARG A 444 22.05 -2.58 -4.71
C ARG A 444 23.44 -2.45 -5.34
N LEU A 445 24.39 -1.81 -4.67
CA LEU A 445 25.76 -1.66 -5.16
C LEU A 445 26.45 -3.01 -5.36
N TRP A 446 26.31 -3.91 -4.39
CA TRP A 446 26.81 -5.28 -4.47
C TRP A 446 26.26 -6.01 -5.71
N LEU A 447 24.94 -6.07 -5.86
CA LEU A 447 24.29 -6.68 -7.03
C LEU A 447 24.70 -6.01 -8.34
N SER A 448 24.91 -4.68 -8.35
CA SER A 448 25.38 -3.97 -9.54
C SER A 448 26.81 -4.33 -9.91
N ARG A 449 27.71 -4.52 -8.95
CA ARG A 449 29.12 -4.89 -9.20
C ARG A 449 29.27 -6.35 -9.62
N GLN A 450 28.33 -7.20 -9.20
CA GLN A 450 28.20 -8.58 -9.66
C GLN A 450 27.49 -8.71 -11.03
N GLU A 451 27.06 -7.60 -11.64
CA GLU A 451 26.25 -7.58 -12.87
C GLU A 451 24.90 -8.33 -12.75
N LEU A 452 24.40 -8.51 -11.52
CA LEU A 452 23.16 -9.23 -11.23
C LEU A 452 21.93 -8.31 -11.10
N LEU A 453 22.13 -7.02 -10.82
CA LEU A 453 21.03 -6.10 -10.44
C LEU A 453 19.86 -6.09 -11.43
N ASP A 454 20.13 -5.94 -12.73
CA ASP A 454 19.07 -5.85 -13.74
C ASP A 454 18.26 -7.16 -13.85
N SER A 455 18.93 -8.31 -13.76
CA SER A 455 18.27 -9.62 -13.75
C SER A 455 17.45 -9.83 -12.47
N ALA A 456 18.01 -9.46 -11.32
CA ALA A 456 17.36 -9.55 -10.03
C ALA A 456 16.09 -8.71 -9.98
N LEU A 457 16.14 -7.46 -10.45
CA LEU A 457 14.97 -6.58 -10.50
C LEU A 457 13.88 -7.08 -11.45
N ARG A 458 14.24 -7.69 -12.59
CA ARG A 458 13.27 -8.29 -13.51
C ARG A 458 12.54 -9.47 -12.87
N GLU A 459 13.29 -10.37 -12.23
CA GLU A 459 12.73 -11.54 -11.54
C GLU A 459 11.89 -11.13 -10.33
N PHE A 460 12.35 -10.15 -9.56
CA PHE A 460 11.60 -9.62 -8.43
C PHE A 460 10.27 -8.98 -8.88
N LEU A 461 10.25 -8.17 -9.94
CA LEU A 461 9.01 -7.58 -10.49
C LEU A 461 7.95 -8.62 -10.90
N GLN A 462 8.38 -9.84 -11.20
CA GLN A 462 7.50 -10.95 -11.59
C GLN A 462 7.17 -11.89 -10.42
N SER A 463 7.75 -11.62 -9.26
CA SER A 463 7.60 -12.45 -8.08
C SER A 463 6.30 -12.17 -7.31
N PRO A 464 5.76 -13.15 -6.57
CA PRO A 464 4.68 -12.91 -5.62
C PRO A 464 5.05 -11.91 -4.52
N GLU A 465 6.34 -11.84 -4.12
CA GLU A 465 6.83 -10.93 -3.10
C GLU A 465 6.61 -9.47 -3.48
N PHE A 466 6.87 -9.10 -4.75
CA PHE A 466 6.61 -7.74 -5.23
C PHE A 466 5.14 -7.35 -5.11
N ALA A 467 4.22 -8.31 -5.27
CA ALA A 467 2.80 -8.07 -5.12
C ALA A 467 2.34 -7.92 -3.65
N ARG A 468 3.15 -8.27 -2.65
CA ARG A 468 2.75 -8.20 -1.23
C ARG A 468 2.54 -6.76 -0.76
N ARG A 469 1.76 -6.60 0.30
CA ARG A 469 1.49 -5.32 0.94
C ARG A 469 2.46 -5.10 2.11
N ARG A 470 3.70 -4.78 1.77
CA ARG A 470 4.85 -4.58 2.65
C ARG A 470 5.79 -3.53 2.05
N SER A 471 6.63 -2.92 2.87
CA SER A 471 7.65 -1.99 2.38
C SER A 471 8.58 -2.68 1.37
N LEU A 472 9.11 -1.91 0.42
CA LEU A 472 10.06 -2.40 -0.58
C LEU A 472 11.24 -3.19 0.00
N PRO A 473 11.97 -2.73 1.04
CA PRO A 473 13.13 -3.47 1.55
C PRO A 473 12.75 -4.87 2.07
N ILE A 474 11.60 -5.01 2.73
CA ILE A 474 11.13 -6.31 3.23
C ILE A 474 10.76 -7.24 2.07
N ARG A 475 10.03 -6.73 1.07
CA ARG A 475 9.64 -7.54 -0.09
C ARG A 475 10.85 -8.02 -0.89
N PHE A 476 11.83 -7.16 -1.09
CA PHE A 476 13.03 -7.49 -1.84
C PHE A 476 13.90 -8.51 -1.09
N ARG A 477 14.10 -8.34 0.22
CA ARG A 477 14.77 -9.31 1.09
C ARG A 477 14.07 -10.66 1.08
N ASP A 478 12.75 -10.70 1.29
CA ASP A 478 11.97 -11.95 1.26
C ASP A 478 12.14 -12.68 -0.09
N TRP A 479 12.24 -11.93 -1.19
CA TRP A 479 12.51 -12.48 -2.51
C TRP A 479 13.93 -13.02 -2.65
N LEU A 480 14.95 -12.33 -2.15
CA LEU A 480 16.35 -12.80 -2.14
C LEU A 480 16.48 -14.13 -1.40
N VAL A 481 15.87 -14.24 -0.21
CA VAL A 481 15.84 -15.48 0.58
C VAL A 481 15.21 -16.63 -0.23
N ARG A 482 14.06 -16.38 -0.87
CA ARG A 482 13.35 -17.41 -1.65
C ARG A 482 14.09 -17.80 -2.93
N SER A 483 14.66 -16.83 -3.63
CA SER A 483 15.36 -17.07 -4.90
C SER A 483 16.73 -17.72 -4.69
N ALA A 484 17.29 -17.60 -3.48
CA ALA A 484 18.65 -18.02 -3.15
C ALA A 484 19.68 -17.47 -4.15
N LEU A 485 19.44 -16.25 -4.66
CA LEU A 485 20.24 -15.66 -5.74
C LEU A 485 21.69 -15.44 -5.31
N ASP A 486 21.89 -14.80 -4.17
CA ASP A 486 23.22 -14.48 -3.64
C ASP A 486 23.16 -14.29 -2.10
N PRO A 487 23.82 -15.15 -1.30
CA PRO A 487 23.78 -15.08 0.16
C PRO A 487 24.38 -13.79 0.75
N VAL A 488 25.28 -13.11 0.03
CA VAL A 488 25.88 -11.86 0.50
C VAL A 488 24.89 -10.70 0.32
N ALA A 489 24.19 -10.65 -0.82
CA ALA A 489 23.09 -9.71 -1.04
C ALA A 489 21.96 -9.92 -0.03
N GLU A 490 21.65 -11.18 0.32
CA GLU A 490 20.66 -11.51 1.36
C GLU A 490 21.08 -10.94 2.73
N ALA A 491 22.32 -11.17 3.15
CA ALA A 491 22.85 -10.67 4.42
C ALA A 491 22.87 -9.12 4.46
N LEU A 492 23.32 -8.47 3.39
CA LEU A 492 23.28 -7.01 3.26
C LEU A 492 21.84 -6.47 3.34
N ALA A 493 20.90 -7.10 2.63
CA ALA A 493 19.52 -6.67 2.62
C ALA A 493 18.86 -6.80 4.00
N ALA A 494 19.16 -7.88 4.72
CA ALA A 494 18.69 -8.08 6.09
C ALA A 494 19.28 -7.05 7.07
N PHE A 495 20.56 -6.71 6.92
CA PHE A 495 21.23 -5.69 7.71
C PHE A 495 20.63 -4.30 7.47
N GLU A 496 20.57 -3.85 6.22
CA GLU A 496 20.02 -2.53 5.86
C GLU A 496 18.55 -2.39 6.24
N GLN A 497 17.75 -3.45 6.06
CA GLN A 497 16.35 -3.47 6.51
C GLN A 497 16.23 -3.39 8.04
N SER A 498 17.18 -3.94 8.80
CA SER A 498 17.21 -3.80 10.26
C SER A 498 17.44 -2.34 10.67
N LEU A 499 18.34 -1.62 9.98
CA LEU A 499 18.60 -0.19 10.19
C LEU A 499 17.36 0.69 9.95
N LEU A 500 16.56 0.36 8.93
CA LEU A 500 15.33 1.09 8.61
C LEU A 500 14.19 0.86 9.61
N THR A 501 14.17 -0.30 10.26
CA THR A 501 13.11 -0.67 11.21
C THR A 501 13.48 -0.43 12.67
N LEU A 502 14.61 0.25 12.92
CA LEU A 502 15.01 0.60 14.27
C LEU A 502 13.93 1.47 14.94
N PRO A 503 13.58 1.20 16.21
CA PRO A 503 12.65 2.04 16.96
C PRO A 503 13.11 3.49 17.03
N SER A 504 12.17 4.42 17.21
CA SER A 504 12.42 5.87 17.14
C SER A 504 13.26 6.44 18.29
N GLY A 505 13.50 5.66 19.36
CA GLY A 505 14.29 6.05 20.53
C GLY A 505 13.74 5.43 21.82
N ASP A 506 14.52 5.54 22.90
CA ASP A 506 14.17 5.14 24.27
C ASP A 506 14.48 6.34 25.18
N ASP A 507 13.46 7.11 25.52
CA ASP A 507 13.61 8.35 26.31
C ASP A 507 14.32 8.09 27.65
N ALA A 508 14.14 6.92 28.25
CA ALA A 508 14.80 6.59 29.49
C ALA A 508 16.29 6.26 29.27
N ALA A 509 16.67 5.66 28.14
CA ALA A 509 18.06 5.52 27.72
C ALA A 509 18.71 6.89 27.41
N GLU A 510 17.97 7.79 26.78
CA GLU A 510 18.49 9.08 26.35
C GLU A 510 18.64 10.11 27.47
N PHE A 511 17.69 10.13 28.42
CA PHE A 511 17.58 11.23 29.39
C PHE A 511 17.71 10.81 30.85
N LEU A 512 17.52 9.52 31.17
CA LEU A 512 17.45 9.04 32.55
C LEU A 512 18.55 8.02 32.90
N ALA A 513 19.40 7.67 31.93
CA ALA A 513 20.54 6.79 32.12
C ALA A 513 21.65 7.50 32.91
N LEU A 514 22.22 6.81 33.89
CA LEU A 514 23.49 7.18 34.51
C LEU A 514 24.63 6.79 33.58
N SER A 515 25.66 7.63 33.51
CA SER A 515 26.96 7.20 33.01
C SER A 515 27.64 6.28 34.04
N PRO A 516 28.54 5.37 33.61
CA PRO A 516 29.28 4.50 34.53
C PRO A 516 30.01 5.29 35.64
N GLU A 517 30.45 6.51 35.34
CA GLU A 517 31.15 7.42 36.26
C GLU A 517 30.24 8.00 37.35
N GLU A 518 28.92 8.05 37.14
CA GLU A 518 27.92 8.56 38.09
C GLU A 518 27.43 7.50 39.08
N ILE A 519 27.94 6.26 38.98
CA ILE A 519 27.52 5.14 39.82
C ILE A 519 28.40 5.08 41.08
N ASP A 520 27.87 5.64 42.17
CA ASP A 520 28.51 5.58 43.49
C ASP A 520 28.36 4.20 44.18
N ASP A 521 27.27 3.48 43.88
CA ASP A 521 26.95 2.16 44.44
C ASP A 521 26.29 1.27 43.36
N PRO A 522 27.01 0.29 42.79
CA PRO A 522 26.49 -0.61 41.76
C PRO A 522 25.28 -1.44 42.21
N GLU A 523 25.12 -1.70 43.52
CA GLU A 523 23.95 -2.43 44.03
C GLU A 523 22.65 -1.62 43.95
N ARG A 524 22.76 -0.29 43.72
CA ARG A 524 21.62 0.64 43.60
C ARG A 524 21.37 1.05 42.16
N VAL A 525 21.81 0.26 41.18
CA VAL A 525 21.61 0.52 39.76
C VAL A 525 20.90 -0.67 39.10
N GLU A 526 19.83 -0.36 38.37
CA GLU A 526 19.11 -1.25 37.48
C GLU A 526 19.73 -1.19 36.08
N VAL A 527 20.11 -2.33 35.53
CA VAL A 527 20.73 -2.49 34.21
C VAL A 527 19.71 -3.08 33.27
N ARG A 528 19.27 -2.33 32.26
CA ARG A 528 18.30 -2.83 31.28
C ARG A 528 18.82 -2.66 29.87
N ALA A 529 18.37 -3.52 28.96
CA ALA A 529 18.55 -3.26 27.55
C ALA A 529 17.63 -2.10 27.13
N SER A 530 18.11 -1.25 26.25
CA SER A 530 17.30 -0.21 25.63
C SER A 530 16.33 -0.82 24.64
N ASP A 531 15.07 -0.39 24.69
CA ASP A 531 14.03 -0.81 23.73
C ASP A 531 14.29 -0.23 22.33
N ALA A 532 15.21 0.74 22.20
CA ALA A 532 15.63 1.33 20.93
C ALA A 532 16.68 0.50 20.19
N PHE A 533 17.19 -0.58 20.80
CA PHE A 533 18.26 -1.41 20.26
C PHE A 533 17.78 -2.83 19.98
N VAL A 534 18.27 -3.41 18.89
CA VAL A 534 17.96 -4.77 18.45
C VAL A 534 19.23 -5.54 18.17
N LEU A 535 19.27 -6.82 18.55
CA LEU A 535 20.34 -7.72 18.17
C LEU A 535 20.15 -8.16 16.70
N HIS A 536 21.18 -7.96 15.89
CA HIS A 536 21.29 -8.43 14.51
C HIS A 536 22.44 -9.43 14.41
N VAL A 537 22.21 -10.56 13.74
CA VAL A 537 23.23 -11.59 13.54
C VAL A 537 23.35 -11.90 12.05
N SER A 538 24.58 -11.85 11.54
CA SER A 538 24.90 -12.11 10.14
C SER A 538 26.00 -13.17 10.00
N PRO A 539 25.95 -14.05 8.97
CA PRO A 539 27.00 -15.04 8.72
C PRO A 539 28.29 -14.45 8.12
N ILE A 540 28.30 -13.15 7.85
CA ILE A 540 29.45 -12.39 7.35
C ILE A 540 29.64 -11.12 8.19
N ASP A 541 30.82 -10.52 8.11
CA ASP A 541 31.07 -9.18 8.63
C ASP A 541 30.35 -8.12 7.78
N VAL A 542 29.03 -8.06 7.95
CA VAL A 542 28.12 -7.30 7.09
C VAL A 542 28.27 -5.79 7.30
N ALA A 543 28.61 -5.35 8.51
CA ALA A 543 28.83 -3.94 8.82
C ALA A 543 30.07 -3.40 8.09
N ALA A 544 31.20 -4.11 8.16
CA ALA A 544 32.42 -3.73 7.44
C ALA A 544 32.21 -3.75 5.92
N LEU A 545 31.51 -4.78 5.40
CA LEU A 545 31.19 -4.86 3.98
C LEU A 545 30.27 -3.71 3.53
N HIS A 546 29.22 -3.42 4.30
CA HIS A 546 28.30 -2.33 4.05
C HIS A 546 29.04 -0.98 3.98
N GLN A 547 29.88 -0.68 4.98
CA GLN A 547 30.69 0.54 5.00
C GLN A 547 31.61 0.62 3.78
N ALA A 548 32.37 -0.44 3.48
CA ALA A 548 33.29 -0.49 2.34
C ALA A 548 32.57 -0.25 0.99
N LEU A 549 31.34 -0.77 0.84
CA LEU A 549 30.54 -0.54 -0.36
C LEU A 549 30.06 0.91 -0.50
N LEU A 550 29.69 1.57 0.61
CA LEU A 550 29.21 2.95 0.57
C LEU A 550 30.34 3.97 0.42
N GLU A 551 31.49 3.74 1.06
CA GLU A 551 32.68 4.60 0.92
C GLU A 551 33.25 4.55 -0.50
N ASP A 552 33.26 3.36 -1.10
CA ASP A 552 33.71 3.14 -2.46
C ASP A 552 32.51 2.88 -3.37
N SER A 553 31.73 3.92 -3.68
CA SER A 553 30.56 3.78 -4.56
C SER A 553 30.90 3.67 -6.07
N ARG A 554 32.19 3.72 -6.44
CA ARG A 554 32.62 3.72 -7.85
C ARG A 554 32.59 2.30 -8.42
N ARG A 555 31.93 2.12 -9.57
CA ARG A 555 31.81 0.80 -10.23
C ARG A 555 33.14 0.14 -10.62
N GLU A 556 34.20 0.91 -10.82
CA GLU A 556 35.49 0.43 -11.33
C GLU A 556 36.36 -0.25 -10.28
N HIS A 557 36.01 -0.10 -9.00
CA HIS A 557 36.77 -0.69 -7.91
C HIS A 557 36.40 -2.17 -7.71
N PRO A 558 37.37 -3.03 -7.38
CA PRO A 558 37.09 -4.43 -7.10
C PRO A 558 36.13 -4.56 -5.92
N LEU A 559 35.34 -5.63 -5.94
CA LEU A 559 34.46 -5.95 -4.82
C LEU A 559 35.28 -6.08 -3.52
N PRO A 560 34.81 -5.49 -2.40
CA PRO A 560 35.44 -5.71 -1.11
C PRO A 560 35.48 -7.20 -0.77
N ALA A 561 36.52 -7.62 -0.04
CA ALA A 561 36.63 -8.98 0.43
C ALA A 561 35.47 -9.30 1.39
N VAL A 562 34.83 -10.46 1.21
CA VAL A 562 33.77 -10.94 2.10
C VAL A 562 34.37 -11.80 3.19
N THR A 563 34.39 -11.31 4.42
CA THR A 563 34.82 -12.07 5.59
C THR A 563 33.66 -12.93 6.09
N ARG A 564 33.78 -14.24 5.92
CA ARG A 564 32.80 -15.22 6.44
C ARG A 564 33.08 -15.50 7.91
N ARG A 565 32.47 -14.68 8.75
CA ARG A 565 32.53 -14.79 10.20
C ARG A 565 31.17 -14.36 10.72
N GLU A 566 30.60 -15.15 11.62
CA GLU A 566 29.39 -14.74 12.32
C GLU A 566 29.69 -13.46 13.10
N SER A 567 28.92 -12.42 12.80
CA SER A 567 29.09 -11.08 13.35
C SER A 567 27.78 -10.66 14.01
N PRO A 568 27.59 -10.99 15.30
CA PRO A 568 26.47 -10.46 16.06
C PRO A 568 26.76 -8.98 16.38
N MET A 569 25.74 -8.15 16.28
CA MET A 569 25.84 -6.71 16.52
C MET A 569 24.55 -6.17 17.10
N VAL A 570 24.66 -5.15 17.93
CA VAL A 570 23.51 -4.44 18.48
C VAL A 570 23.34 -3.13 17.73
N LEU A 571 22.16 -2.95 17.14
CA LEU A 571 21.80 -1.82 16.28
C LEU A 571 20.70 -1.01 16.95
N GLY A 572 20.83 0.31 16.99
CA GLY A 572 19.80 1.16 17.59
C GLY A 572 19.96 2.63 17.24
N ARG A 573 19.07 3.45 17.81
CA ARG A 573 19.11 4.91 17.66
C ARG A 573 19.38 5.57 19.01
N ARG A 574 20.29 6.54 19.02
CA ARG A 574 20.54 7.43 20.16
C ARG A 574 20.71 8.86 19.64
N GLY A 575 19.90 9.80 20.13
CA GLY A 575 19.98 11.20 19.70
C GLY A 575 19.66 11.41 18.22
N GLY A 576 18.90 10.48 17.62
CA GLY A 576 18.58 10.48 16.19
C GLY A 576 19.67 9.88 15.28
N GLU A 577 20.83 9.50 15.82
CA GLU A 577 21.90 8.83 15.09
C GLU A 577 21.79 7.31 15.23
N ILE A 578 22.23 6.58 14.21
CA ILE A 578 22.29 5.11 14.24
C ILE A 578 23.61 4.68 14.89
N ALA A 579 23.51 3.87 15.93
CA ALA A 579 24.65 3.21 16.56
C ALA A 579 24.66 1.71 16.20
N ALA A 580 25.86 1.17 15.96
CA ALA A 580 26.09 -0.24 15.70
C ALA A 580 27.31 -0.70 16.51
N VAL A 581 27.09 -1.61 17.46
CA VAL A 581 28.14 -2.16 18.33
C VAL A 581 28.36 -3.62 17.99
N ALA A 582 29.57 -3.97 17.58
CA ALA A 582 29.92 -5.36 17.26
C ALA A 582 30.13 -6.16 18.55
N LEU A 583 29.54 -7.36 18.62
CA LEU A 583 29.59 -8.23 19.79
C LEU A 583 30.33 -9.53 19.50
N THR A 584 30.82 -10.18 20.56
CA THR A 584 31.14 -11.60 20.50
C THR A 584 29.86 -12.43 20.71
N PRO A 585 29.78 -13.69 20.23
CA PRO A 585 28.60 -14.53 20.43
C PRO A 585 28.16 -14.69 21.90
N PRO A 586 29.07 -14.84 22.89
CA PRO A 586 28.69 -14.89 24.31
C PRO A 586 28.03 -13.60 24.80
N ILE A 587 28.56 -12.43 24.41
CA ILE A 587 28.00 -11.13 24.80
C ILE A 587 26.64 -10.92 24.13
N ALA A 588 26.50 -11.31 22.86
CA ALA A 588 25.23 -11.25 22.14
C ALA A 588 24.15 -12.10 22.82
N ALA A 589 24.49 -13.31 23.26
CA ALA A 589 23.57 -14.17 24.03
C ALA A 589 23.17 -13.54 25.38
N ALA A 590 24.11 -12.88 26.05
CA ALA A 590 23.82 -12.15 27.28
C ALA A 590 22.90 -10.94 27.04
N PHE A 591 23.16 -10.14 26.00
CA PHE A 591 22.29 -9.02 25.62
C PHE A 591 20.88 -9.50 25.26
N GLU A 592 20.77 -10.59 24.50
CA GLU A 592 19.48 -11.20 24.15
C GLU A 592 18.72 -11.70 25.41
N ALA A 593 19.44 -12.27 26.38
CA ALA A 593 18.86 -12.64 27.67
C ALA A 593 18.36 -11.42 28.45
N LEU A 594 19.11 -10.30 28.43
CA LEU A 594 18.71 -9.04 29.06
C LEU A 594 17.41 -8.50 28.48
N GLN A 595 17.25 -8.56 27.14
CA GLN A 595 16.04 -8.12 26.46
C GLN A 595 14.81 -8.98 26.80
N ARG A 596 14.98 -10.27 27.05
CA ARG A 596 13.86 -11.19 27.37
C ARG A 596 13.45 -11.16 28.83
N GLU A 597 14.41 -11.00 29.75
CA GLU A 597 14.23 -11.20 31.19
C GLU A 597 14.84 -10.04 31.99
N PRO A 598 14.28 -8.81 31.91
CA PRO A 598 14.82 -7.63 32.59
C PRO A 598 14.89 -7.80 34.12
N ASP A 599 14.02 -8.64 34.70
CA ASP A 599 13.94 -8.86 36.15
C ASP A 599 15.07 -9.74 36.75
N LEU A 600 15.96 -10.33 35.93
CA LEU A 600 17.05 -11.21 36.40
C LEU A 600 18.40 -10.51 36.64
N LEU A 601 18.35 -9.19 36.75
CA LEU A 601 19.47 -8.27 36.91
C LEU A 601 20.64 -8.74 37.80
N PRO A 602 20.44 -9.20 39.06
CA PRO A 602 21.57 -9.58 39.94
C PRO A 602 22.29 -10.85 39.47
N HIS A 603 21.66 -11.64 38.60
CA HIS A 603 22.26 -12.83 38.00
C HIS A 603 22.88 -12.52 36.63
N TRP A 604 22.60 -11.35 36.04
CA TRP A 604 23.03 -11.01 34.69
C TRP A 604 24.53 -10.71 34.62
N MET A 605 25.05 -9.88 35.53
CA MET A 605 26.49 -9.63 35.65
C MET A 605 27.27 -10.94 35.87
N HIS A 606 26.77 -11.81 36.75
CA HIS A 606 27.40 -13.11 36.98
C HIS A 606 27.35 -14.04 35.76
N ARG A 607 26.23 -14.07 35.01
CA ARG A 607 26.12 -14.83 33.75
C ARG A 607 27.06 -14.29 32.68
N LEU A 608 27.32 -12.99 32.66
CA LEU A 608 28.26 -12.34 31.75
C LEU A 608 29.71 -12.64 32.09
N GLU A 609 30.09 -12.50 33.36
CA GLU A 609 31.41 -12.90 33.86
C GLU A 609 31.67 -14.38 33.51
N GLN A 610 30.67 -15.26 33.68
CA GLN A 610 30.75 -16.66 33.26
C GLN A 610 30.89 -16.82 31.73
N ALA A 611 30.08 -16.13 30.94
CA ALA A 611 30.12 -16.22 29.47
C ALA A 611 31.46 -15.73 28.88
N VAL A 612 32.04 -14.67 29.46
CA VAL A 612 33.37 -14.16 29.13
C VAL A 612 34.46 -15.16 29.54
N THR A 613 34.38 -15.69 30.77
CA THR A 613 35.31 -16.71 31.28
C THR A 613 35.29 -17.96 30.41
N ASP A 614 34.11 -18.44 30.02
CA ASP A 614 33.94 -19.61 29.17
C ASP A 614 34.53 -19.35 27.76
N SER A 615 34.34 -18.15 27.21
CA SER A 615 34.91 -17.74 25.91
C SER A 615 36.43 -17.65 25.93
N ALA A 616 37.03 -17.22 27.04
CA ALA A 616 38.49 -17.14 27.21
C ALA A 616 39.15 -18.53 27.24
N THR A 617 38.38 -19.59 27.50
CA THR A 617 38.87 -20.97 27.50
C THR A 617 38.74 -21.69 26.15
N ASP A 618 38.12 -21.08 25.13
CA ASP A 618 38.06 -21.61 23.78
C ASP A 618 39.36 -21.27 23.01
N PRO A 619 40.24 -22.26 22.71
CA PRO A 619 41.52 -22.02 22.05
C PRO A 619 41.41 -21.48 20.60
N GLY A 620 40.20 -21.32 20.05
CA GLY A 620 39.94 -20.68 18.75
C GLY A 620 39.69 -19.16 18.78
N ALA A 621 39.57 -18.53 19.95
CA ALA A 621 39.09 -17.14 20.08
C ALA A 621 40.21 -16.06 20.16
N SER A 622 41.46 -16.39 19.82
CA SER A 622 42.66 -15.61 20.18
C SER A 622 42.90 -14.25 19.50
N ASP A 623 41.97 -13.76 18.67
CA ASP A 623 42.16 -12.53 17.88
C ASP A 623 41.39 -11.31 18.40
N HIS A 624 40.66 -11.42 19.52
CA HIS A 624 40.10 -10.25 20.21
C HIS A 624 40.85 -9.99 21.52
N PRO A 625 41.43 -8.79 21.72
CA PRO A 625 41.99 -8.43 23.01
C PRO A 625 40.85 -8.41 24.04
N ALA A 626 40.98 -9.28 25.03
CA ALA A 626 40.17 -9.33 26.24
C ALA A 626 40.43 -8.07 27.09
N ASP A 627 39.81 -6.96 26.71
CA ASP A 627 39.48 -5.91 27.67
C ASP A 627 38.03 -6.16 28.09
N ASP A 628 37.87 -7.07 29.06
CA ASP A 628 36.60 -7.68 29.45
C ASP A 628 35.59 -6.66 30.02
N GLU A 629 36.00 -5.40 30.22
CA GLU A 629 35.16 -4.28 30.68
C GLU A 629 34.76 -3.31 29.54
N ALA A 630 35.57 -3.15 28.49
CA ALA A 630 35.41 -2.09 27.48
C ALA A 630 34.11 -2.20 26.65
N TRP A 631 33.59 -3.42 26.46
CA TRP A 631 32.38 -3.64 25.69
C TRP A 631 31.10 -3.21 26.44
N MET A 632 31.12 -3.23 27.78
CA MET A 632 30.00 -2.74 28.59
C MET A 632 29.92 -1.22 28.50
N ASP A 633 31.07 -0.57 28.63
CA ASP A 633 31.18 0.87 28.43
C ASP A 633 30.73 1.25 27.02
N GLU A 634 31.13 0.50 25.99
CA GLU A 634 30.69 0.73 24.61
C GLU A 634 29.16 0.57 24.45
N LEU A 635 28.54 -0.44 25.09
CA LEU A 635 27.09 -0.60 25.05
C LEU A 635 26.34 0.50 25.82
N VAL A 636 26.88 0.98 26.94
CA VAL A 636 26.31 2.08 27.73
C VAL A 636 26.50 3.42 27.02
N GLU A 637 27.67 3.65 26.40
CA GLU A 637 27.97 4.82 25.58
C GLU A 637 27.17 4.82 24.27
N ALA A 638 26.89 3.67 23.69
CA ALA A 638 25.94 3.57 22.57
C ALA A 638 24.49 3.79 23.02
N GLY A 639 24.18 3.57 24.30
CA GLY A 639 22.82 3.62 24.86
C GLY A 639 22.02 2.33 24.62
N ALA A 640 22.71 1.25 24.23
CA ALA A 640 22.14 -0.08 24.09
C ALA A 640 21.84 -0.74 25.44
N VAL A 641 22.66 -0.41 26.46
CA VAL A 641 22.44 -0.77 27.86
C VAL A 641 22.24 0.52 28.65
N VAL A 642 21.25 0.51 29.54
CA VAL A 642 20.84 1.66 30.34
C VAL A 642 21.04 1.33 31.81
N LEU A 643 21.68 2.25 32.53
CA LEU A 643 21.94 2.18 33.96
C LEU A 643 20.97 3.14 34.66
N CYS A 644 19.92 2.64 35.30
CA CYS A 644 18.90 3.44 35.99
C CYS A 644 19.11 3.36 37.50
N PRO A 645 19.05 4.47 38.27
CA PRO A 645 19.13 4.38 39.72
C PRO A 645 17.91 3.66 40.30
N ILE A 646 18.13 2.74 41.23
CA ILE A 646 17.07 2.10 42.01
C ILE A 646 16.61 3.09 43.08
N TRP A 647 15.43 3.65 42.90
CA TRP A 647 14.82 4.52 43.90
C TRP A 647 14.21 3.67 45.02
N ASP A 648 14.96 3.51 46.11
CA ASP A 648 14.38 2.98 47.34
C ASP A 648 13.32 3.96 47.84
N GLY A 649 12.04 3.56 47.81
CA GLY A 649 10.91 4.38 48.26
C GLY A 649 10.98 4.85 49.73
N ALA A 650 12.05 4.53 50.46
CA ALA A 650 12.36 5.03 51.79
C ALA A 650 12.72 6.54 51.82
N ASP A 651 13.23 7.09 50.72
CA ASP A 651 13.65 8.50 50.61
C ASP A 651 12.52 9.46 50.17
N LEU A 652 11.36 8.92 49.77
CA LEU A 652 10.13 9.69 49.50
C LEU A 652 9.29 9.83 50.78
N ARG A 653 9.85 10.37 51.85
CA ARG A 653 9.02 10.91 52.93
C ARG A 653 8.62 12.34 52.56
N PRO A 654 7.33 12.69 52.52
CA PRO A 654 6.93 14.08 52.35
C PRO A 654 7.54 14.91 53.49
N ALA A 655 8.17 16.03 53.14
CA ALA A 655 8.69 17.00 54.11
C ALA A 655 7.59 17.56 55.02
#